data_AF-A0A9P5P5Y4-F1
#
_entry.id   AF-A0A9P5P5Y4-F1
#
_cell.length_a   1.000
_cell.length_b   1.000
_cell.length_c   1.000
_cell.angle_alpha   90.00
_cell.angle_beta   90.00
_cell.angle_gamma   90.00
#
_symmetry.space_group_name_H-M   'P 1'
#
loop_
_entity.id
_entity.type
_entity.pdbx_description
1 polymer ?
#
loop_
_entity_poly.entity_id
_entity_poly.type
_entity_poly.pdbx_seq_one_letter_code
_entity_poly.pdbx_strand_id
1 'polypeptide(L)'
;MYILKDAPIVEPLPADLEETVHNCVKRWDDLQDLRMTSRLEKQWRSECMILLEGAAKDKVVQWLDQCLQMGGELDPQVALAHFLNIIRLPVSKWDEYLQAAQVQLVQEGTRYQCTPQNSEPVSPHSSELLQELDLELDFKEGRKPKILKDLSNVLASVLMKRWTDTLTKVFLEEVPNCIEQDIAKGLWLETLEEMKGIPESRYQSSKWQNTFKGSELAQAINKITSPNYLVKHACHRKKNVPRYRIVWVGYYALGEVLGLLQERWTPKETVKQWEATSKKDNFQQKKIPGVNYTLLKNDHNPSKLVQTIFSFENLVPLEAFPTQVYLLLSAENFTQAWNRTIAPGLDEYHFDLEGISPETQFDQIRRWLRSTQGRQDLARIKLRLTEPFQTILDCTVEYFEFVQKIQIKVWDFRLHKDEFESMFQDGKTWTPGLCKHCFNEPPINQCVQDKLTTFLTWEEVKCKYPEFDLEGAGISCAPRGHRVMPVPPPQIHNKDGSIKEHKPITNIYHPIDDLHLMIIEANQEIINRCGRHIVRLIDSQTNQLHDFIYFNAFPVDILDSMVTNNEKDSGVKALNRERSEKMLYWSRGDMVSIGSRIPKGGAKGTSYDTYRGMVATSKETICLLFDHARDSLAILESARSVDSTLVSKLKEVSKECNRLGISGANIYRCQNYQAPVHNEIDASQGLCAQLWHKGKDEWLEWGFFNLQLGYLIKTQSNTLWSFDSSHMHGTNLPSQESLITSNQWHWNESSDNEEDMEIVNELEEGEVADSTEGIKFSLVSLVLG
;
A
#
# COMPACT_ATOMS: atom_id res chain seq x y z
N MET A 1 -17.60 8.22 29.03
CA MET A 1 -18.76 7.84 29.86
C MET A 1 -18.35 7.02 31.08
N TYR A 2 -17.73 5.83 30.96
CA TYR A 2 -17.17 5.13 32.14
C TYR A 2 -16.13 5.96 32.91
N ILE A 3 -15.24 6.65 32.19
CA ILE A 3 -14.26 7.58 32.80
C ILE A 3 -14.94 8.76 33.54
N LEU A 4 -16.15 9.15 33.14
CA LEU A 4 -16.91 10.22 33.82
C LEU A 4 -17.65 9.72 35.06
N LYS A 5 -17.90 8.40 35.16
CA LYS A 5 -18.60 7.76 36.29
C LYS A 5 -17.67 7.55 37.49
N ASP A 6 -16.39 7.28 37.24
CA ASP A 6 -15.42 6.90 38.27
C ASP A 6 -14.31 7.95 38.51
N ALA A 7 -14.31 9.08 37.79
CA ALA A 7 -13.40 10.18 38.09
C ALA A 7 -13.87 10.90 39.37
N PRO A 8 -12.97 11.21 40.32
CA PRO A 8 -13.30 12.12 41.41
C PRO A 8 -13.47 13.51 40.79
N ILE A 9 -14.69 13.83 40.38
CA ILE A 9 -15.03 15.18 39.91
C ILE A 9 -15.05 16.06 41.15
N VAL A 10 -14.12 17.01 41.21
CA VAL A 10 -13.97 17.91 42.38
C VAL A 10 -15.17 18.87 42.50
N GLU A 11 -16.04 18.97 41.48
CA GLU A 11 -17.31 19.71 41.52
C GLU A 11 -18.41 19.03 40.67
N PRO A 12 -19.69 19.15 41.06
CA PRO A 12 -20.79 18.48 40.36
C PRO A 12 -21.03 19.05 38.95
N LEU A 13 -21.38 18.17 38.00
CA LEU A 13 -21.88 18.58 36.69
C LEU A 13 -23.18 19.39 36.85
N PRO A 14 -23.51 20.31 35.92
CA PRO A 14 -24.84 20.88 35.84
C PRO A 14 -25.90 19.77 35.83
N ALA A 15 -26.95 19.88 36.66
CA ALA A 15 -27.91 18.81 36.93
C ALA A 15 -28.59 18.24 35.67
N ASP A 16 -28.74 19.06 34.64
CA ASP A 16 -29.31 18.70 33.34
C ASP A 16 -28.32 17.97 32.42
N LEU A 17 -27.01 18.23 32.57
CA LEU A 17 -25.95 17.44 31.93
C LEU A 17 -25.75 16.11 32.64
N GLU A 18 -25.85 16.10 33.97
CA GLU A 18 -25.86 14.88 34.79
C GLU A 18 -27.03 13.98 34.39
N GLU A 19 -28.24 14.53 34.22
CA GLU A 19 -29.40 13.79 33.71
C GLU A 19 -29.21 13.28 32.28
N THR A 20 -28.61 14.08 31.38
CA THR A 20 -28.34 13.66 29.99
C THR A 20 -27.30 12.53 29.94
N VAL A 21 -26.23 12.65 30.72
CA VAL A 21 -25.20 11.60 30.84
C VAL A 21 -25.80 10.37 31.51
N HIS A 22 -26.60 10.52 32.57
CA HIS A 22 -27.30 9.43 33.24
C HIS A 22 -28.25 8.69 32.29
N ASN A 23 -29.03 9.41 31.49
CA ASN A 23 -29.93 8.82 30.50
C ASN A 23 -29.18 8.12 29.36
N CYS A 24 -28.04 8.65 28.91
CA CYS A 24 -27.18 7.98 27.95
C CYS A 24 -26.52 6.72 28.56
N VAL A 25 -26.07 6.76 29.81
CA VAL A 25 -25.49 5.62 30.53
C VAL A 25 -26.54 4.53 30.74
N LYS A 26 -27.73 4.90 31.24
CA LYS A 26 -28.85 3.97 31.46
C LYS A 26 -29.27 3.28 30.16
N ARG A 27 -29.39 4.05 29.07
CA ARG A 27 -29.73 3.50 27.75
C ARG A 27 -28.60 2.62 27.18
N TRP A 28 -27.34 2.87 27.52
CA TRP A 28 -26.22 1.99 27.17
C TRP A 28 -26.27 0.67 27.95
N ASP A 29 -26.55 0.73 29.25
CA ASP A 29 -26.70 -0.45 30.11
C ASP A 29 -27.89 -1.32 29.62
N ASP A 30 -29.02 -0.70 29.28
CA ASP A 30 -30.19 -1.38 28.68
C ASP A 30 -29.87 -2.04 27.32
N LEU A 31 -28.90 -1.50 26.56
CA LEU A 31 -28.49 -2.02 25.25
C LEU A 31 -27.43 -3.13 25.34
N GLN A 32 -26.63 -3.19 26.41
CA GLN A 32 -25.67 -4.29 26.61
C GLN A 32 -26.37 -5.62 26.89
N ASP A 33 -27.51 -5.60 27.56
CA ASP A 33 -28.32 -6.79 27.85
C ASP A 33 -28.94 -7.41 26.58
N LEU A 34 -28.93 -6.70 25.45
CA LEU A 34 -29.58 -7.11 24.20
C LEU A 34 -28.66 -7.74 23.14
N ARG A 35 -27.39 -8.05 23.44
CA ARG A 35 -26.39 -8.60 22.47
C ARG A 35 -26.36 -7.84 21.14
N MET A 36 -25.80 -6.63 21.18
CA MET A 36 -25.77 -5.71 20.03
C MET A 36 -24.93 -6.18 18.82
N THR A 37 -25.37 -5.79 17.62
CA THR A 37 -24.60 -5.84 16.36
C THR A 37 -23.85 -4.51 16.14
N SER A 38 -22.72 -4.51 15.41
CA SER A 38 -21.86 -3.32 15.21
C SER A 38 -22.59 -2.10 14.59
N ARG A 39 -23.72 -2.33 13.93
CA ARG A 39 -24.55 -1.31 13.30
C ARG A 39 -25.32 -0.46 14.32
N LEU A 40 -25.89 -1.08 15.35
CA LEU A 40 -26.63 -0.39 16.42
C LEU A 40 -25.69 0.42 17.31
N GLU A 41 -24.48 -0.08 17.55
CA GLU A 41 -23.45 0.66 18.27
C GLU A 41 -23.03 1.93 17.51
N LYS A 42 -22.82 1.83 16.19
CA LYS A 42 -22.51 3.00 15.35
C LYS A 42 -23.65 4.02 15.31
N GLN A 43 -24.89 3.56 15.20
CA GLN A 43 -26.06 4.43 15.20
C GLN A 43 -26.22 5.14 16.55
N TRP A 44 -26.10 4.43 17.66
CA TRP A 44 -26.14 5.01 19.01
C TRP A 44 -25.02 6.02 19.23
N ARG A 45 -23.77 5.72 18.82
CA ARG A 45 -22.66 6.68 18.85
C ARG A 45 -22.98 7.93 18.04
N SER A 46 -23.56 7.78 16.85
CA SER A 46 -23.96 8.92 16.01
C SER A 46 -25.06 9.76 16.67
N GLU A 47 -26.08 9.14 17.25
CA GLU A 47 -27.18 9.83 17.94
C GLU A 47 -26.69 10.55 19.22
N CYS A 48 -25.83 9.90 20.01
CA CYS A 48 -25.16 10.54 21.15
C CYS A 48 -24.24 11.67 20.71
N MET A 49 -23.51 11.54 19.60
CA MET A 49 -22.68 12.62 19.07
C MET A 49 -23.51 13.77 18.53
N ILE A 50 -24.69 13.54 17.94
CA ILE A 50 -25.62 14.60 17.50
C ILE A 50 -26.22 15.32 18.71
N LEU A 51 -26.65 14.57 19.74
CA LEU A 51 -27.15 15.12 21.01
C LEU A 51 -26.06 15.91 21.75
N LEU A 52 -24.82 15.40 21.75
CA LEU A 52 -23.67 16.09 22.32
C LEU A 52 -23.21 17.27 21.46
N GLU A 53 -23.26 17.24 20.11
CA GLU A 53 -22.88 18.38 19.26
C GLU A 53 -23.84 19.56 19.44
N GLY A 54 -25.15 19.30 19.56
CA GLY A 54 -26.16 20.33 19.80
C GLY A 54 -26.14 20.87 21.24
N ALA A 55 -26.07 19.99 22.24
CA ALA A 55 -26.06 20.41 23.65
C ALA A 55 -24.68 20.93 24.12
N ALA A 56 -23.56 20.41 23.59
CA ALA A 56 -22.23 20.84 24.01
C ALA A 56 -21.91 22.23 23.54
N LYS A 57 -22.37 22.72 22.38
CA LYS A 57 -22.00 24.07 21.95
C LYS A 57 -22.48 25.15 22.93
N ASP A 58 -23.76 25.11 23.30
CA ASP A 58 -24.35 26.10 24.20
C ASP A 58 -23.96 25.85 25.66
N LYS A 59 -23.84 24.59 26.10
CA LYS A 59 -23.42 24.26 27.47
C LYS A 59 -21.91 24.40 27.71
N VAL A 60 -21.07 24.28 26.68
CA VAL A 60 -19.63 24.63 26.75
C VAL A 60 -19.47 26.10 27.02
N VAL A 61 -20.23 26.92 26.31
CA VAL A 61 -20.22 28.36 26.52
C VAL A 61 -20.68 28.66 27.95
N GLN A 62 -21.76 28.02 28.40
CA GLN A 62 -22.28 28.21 29.76
C GLN A 62 -21.31 27.72 30.86
N TRP A 63 -20.61 26.60 30.64
CA TRP A 63 -19.63 26.06 31.57
C TRP A 63 -18.33 26.86 31.59
N LEU A 64 -17.85 27.34 30.43
CA LEU A 64 -16.72 28.28 30.36
C LEU A 64 -17.06 29.60 31.04
N ASP A 65 -18.29 30.10 30.87
CA ASP A 65 -18.80 31.29 31.54
C ASP A 65 -18.84 31.08 33.06
N GLN A 66 -19.27 29.91 33.55
CA GLN A 66 -19.21 29.54 34.96
C GLN A 66 -17.77 29.44 35.50
N CYS A 67 -16.84 28.81 34.76
CA CYS A 67 -15.43 28.75 35.14
C CYS A 67 -14.78 30.15 35.20
N LEU A 68 -15.16 31.05 34.28
CA LEU A 68 -14.69 32.44 34.26
C LEU A 68 -15.27 33.26 35.42
N GLN A 69 -16.52 33.00 35.81
CA GLN A 69 -17.20 33.65 36.94
C GLN A 69 -16.68 33.17 38.31
N MET A 70 -16.11 31.98 38.39
CA MET A 70 -15.64 31.38 39.65
C MET A 70 -14.27 31.89 40.17
N GLY A 71 -13.56 32.71 39.40
CA GLY A 71 -12.50 33.58 39.93
C GLY A 71 -11.31 32.94 40.66
N GLY A 72 -11.06 31.62 40.55
CA GLY A 72 -9.98 30.98 41.30
C GLY A 72 -9.51 29.63 40.75
N GLU A 73 -8.21 29.53 40.52
CA GLU A 73 -7.36 28.33 40.39
C GLU A 73 -7.41 27.45 39.13
N LEU A 74 -8.49 27.38 38.34
CA LEU A 74 -8.45 26.63 37.07
C LEU A 74 -8.32 27.55 35.86
N ASP A 75 -7.19 27.45 35.15
CA ASP A 75 -6.98 28.13 33.86
C ASP A 75 -8.10 27.73 32.88
N PRO A 76 -8.94 28.68 32.40
CA PRO A 76 -10.02 28.41 31.45
C PRO A 76 -9.56 27.69 30.18
N GLN A 77 -8.29 27.85 29.78
CA GLN A 77 -7.71 27.15 28.65
C GLN A 77 -7.47 25.67 28.96
N VAL A 78 -7.07 25.34 30.19
CA VAL A 78 -6.90 23.96 30.68
C VAL A 78 -8.28 23.29 30.80
N ALA A 79 -9.28 24.02 31.30
CA ALA A 79 -10.66 23.56 31.40
C ALA A 79 -11.25 23.22 30.01
N LEU A 80 -11.13 24.14 29.04
CA LEU A 80 -11.60 23.91 27.66
C LEU A 80 -10.88 22.75 26.98
N ALA A 81 -9.57 22.62 27.17
CA ALA A 81 -8.82 21.54 26.59
C ALA A 81 -9.16 20.18 27.23
N HIS A 82 -9.41 20.12 28.54
CA HIS A 82 -9.94 18.94 29.21
C HIS A 82 -11.33 18.56 28.68
N PHE A 83 -12.19 19.56 28.48
CA PHE A 83 -13.51 19.34 27.93
C PHE A 83 -13.46 18.79 26.49
N LEU A 84 -12.71 19.44 25.58
CA LEU A 84 -12.52 18.96 24.21
C LEU A 84 -11.92 17.54 24.15
N ASN A 85 -11.10 17.17 25.14
CA ASN A 85 -10.58 15.82 25.31
C ASN A 85 -11.67 14.81 25.70
N ILE A 86 -12.64 15.21 26.53
CA ILE A 86 -13.76 14.38 26.98
C ILE A 86 -14.76 14.10 25.84
N ILE A 87 -15.07 15.08 24.99
CA ILE A 87 -16.12 14.94 23.96
C ILE A 87 -15.66 14.36 22.61
N ARG A 88 -14.37 14.05 22.41
CA ARG A 88 -13.84 13.39 21.20
C ARG A 88 -14.34 13.98 19.87
N LEU A 89 -14.41 15.31 19.73
CA LEU A 89 -14.88 15.93 18.49
C LEU A 89 -13.91 15.69 17.31
N PRO A 90 -14.42 15.47 16.07
CA PRO A 90 -13.59 15.29 14.88
C PRO A 90 -12.71 16.51 14.61
N VAL A 91 -11.39 16.29 14.44
CA VAL A 91 -10.38 17.35 14.22
C VAL A 91 -10.72 18.26 13.03
N SER A 92 -11.39 17.73 12.00
CA SER A 92 -11.78 18.46 10.80
C SER A 92 -12.78 19.61 11.04
N LYS A 93 -13.56 19.55 12.13
CA LYS A 93 -14.55 20.59 12.47
C LYS A 93 -14.01 21.62 13.46
N TRP A 94 -12.75 21.50 13.90
CA TRP A 94 -12.25 22.30 15.01
C TRP A 94 -12.09 23.78 14.69
N ASP A 95 -11.72 24.13 13.46
CA ASP A 95 -11.61 25.53 13.07
C ASP A 95 -12.99 26.22 13.08
N GLU A 96 -14.05 25.47 12.78
CA GLU A 96 -15.44 25.93 12.88
C GLU A 96 -15.85 26.15 14.34
N TYR A 97 -15.50 25.23 15.26
CA TYR A 97 -15.80 25.38 16.68
C TYR A 97 -14.96 26.48 17.35
N LEU A 98 -13.68 26.62 16.99
CA LEU A 98 -12.82 27.70 17.46
C LEU A 98 -13.30 29.06 16.95
N GLN A 99 -13.74 29.14 15.69
CA GLN A 99 -14.37 30.35 15.14
C GLN A 99 -15.70 30.65 15.85
N ALA A 100 -16.52 29.63 16.13
CA ALA A 100 -17.76 29.83 16.87
C ALA A 100 -17.51 30.36 18.30
N ALA A 101 -16.54 29.78 19.02
CA ALA A 101 -16.12 30.27 20.33
C ALA A 101 -15.55 31.69 20.26
N GLN A 102 -14.83 32.03 19.19
CA GLN A 102 -14.30 33.38 18.95
C GLN A 102 -15.41 34.41 18.75
N VAL A 103 -16.42 34.10 17.93
CA VAL A 103 -17.56 34.99 17.66
C VAL A 103 -18.29 35.31 18.97
N GLN A 104 -18.43 34.34 19.85
CA GLN A 104 -19.16 34.48 21.11
C GLN A 104 -18.37 35.25 22.17
N LEU A 105 -17.07 34.95 22.34
CA LEU A 105 -16.17 35.72 23.22
C LEU A 105 -16.08 37.21 22.82
N VAL A 106 -16.12 37.50 21.52
CA VAL A 106 -16.15 38.88 21.00
C VAL A 106 -17.49 39.56 21.30
N GLN A 107 -18.61 38.84 21.16
CA GLN A 107 -19.95 39.34 21.48
C GLN A 107 -20.15 39.62 22.98
N GLU A 108 -19.47 38.88 23.86
CA GLU A 108 -19.56 39.08 25.32
C GLU A 108 -18.56 40.12 25.83
N GLY A 109 -17.34 40.19 25.27
CA GLY A 109 -16.40 41.27 25.53
C GLY A 109 -16.95 42.66 25.16
N THR A 110 -17.81 42.73 24.13
CA THR A 110 -18.56 43.96 23.78
C THR A 110 -19.74 44.24 24.72
N ARG A 111 -20.36 43.22 25.35
CA ARG A 111 -21.38 43.44 26.40
C ARG A 111 -20.79 44.04 27.67
N TYR A 112 -19.58 43.65 28.06
CA TYR A 112 -18.92 44.20 29.26
C TYR A 112 -18.38 45.63 29.09
N GLN A 113 -18.21 46.12 27.85
CA GLN A 113 -17.84 47.52 27.59
C GLN A 113 -19.03 48.48 27.47
N CYS A 114 -20.27 48.00 27.63
CA CYS A 114 -21.47 48.82 27.45
C CYS A 114 -22.46 48.70 28.63
N THR A 115 -21.98 48.96 29.85
CA THR A 115 -22.84 49.45 30.95
C THR A 115 -22.04 50.34 31.89
N PRO A 116 -22.15 51.68 31.81
CA PRO A 116 -21.68 52.56 32.86
C PRO A 116 -22.81 52.75 33.87
N GLN A 117 -22.81 52.01 34.98
CA GLN A 117 -23.53 52.45 36.19
C GLN A 117 -23.11 51.67 37.44
N ASN A 118 -22.47 52.42 38.34
CA ASN A 118 -22.39 52.27 39.79
C ASN A 118 -21.93 50.92 40.37
N SER A 119 -20.64 50.84 40.70
CA SER A 119 -20.16 49.98 41.79
C SER A 119 -19.03 50.67 42.57
N GLU A 120 -19.07 50.49 43.89
CA GLU A 120 -18.05 50.85 44.89
C GLU A 120 -16.65 50.28 44.55
N PRO A 121 -15.56 50.85 45.12
CA PRO A 121 -14.20 50.47 44.74
C PRO A 121 -13.87 49.03 45.15
N VAL A 122 -13.46 48.24 44.15
CA VAL A 122 -12.84 46.92 44.34
C VAL A 122 -11.44 47.09 44.94
N SER A 123 -11.09 46.17 45.85
CA SER A 123 -9.83 46.07 46.60
C SER A 123 -8.55 46.14 45.74
N PRO A 124 -7.42 46.69 46.24
CA PRO A 124 -6.17 46.86 45.48
C PRO A 124 -5.47 45.56 45.04
N HIS A 125 -5.88 44.37 45.52
CA HIS A 125 -5.14 43.12 45.27
C HIS A 125 -5.42 42.45 43.91
N SER A 126 -6.39 42.91 43.12
CA SER A 126 -6.63 42.39 41.78
C SER A 126 -5.79 43.08 40.68
N SER A 127 -5.03 44.12 41.03
CA SER A 127 -4.21 44.88 40.07
C SER A 127 -2.80 44.32 39.87
N GLU A 128 -2.28 43.53 40.81
CA GLU A 128 -0.91 42.99 40.73
C GLU A 128 -0.84 41.69 39.92
N LEU A 129 -1.89 40.85 39.92
CA LEU A 129 -1.92 39.62 39.12
C LEU A 129 -2.07 39.87 37.61
N LEU A 130 -2.69 41.00 37.23
CA LEU A 130 -2.85 41.41 35.85
C LEU A 130 -1.60 42.11 35.26
N GLN A 131 -0.64 42.49 36.11
CA GLN A 131 0.64 43.06 35.66
C GLN A 131 1.73 42.01 35.42
N GLU A 132 1.63 40.80 35.99
CA GLU A 132 2.57 39.70 35.71
C GLU A 132 2.22 38.92 34.43
N LEU A 133 0.96 38.98 33.98
CA LEU A 133 0.53 38.42 32.70
C LEU A 133 0.41 39.57 31.71
N ASP A 134 1.48 39.83 30.95
CA ASP A 134 1.57 40.82 29.86
C ASP A 134 0.56 40.50 28.72
N LEU A 135 -0.73 40.64 29.00
CA LEU A 135 -1.88 40.37 28.13
C LEU A 135 -2.55 41.71 27.79
N GLU A 136 -1.89 42.52 26.97
CA GLU A 136 -2.59 43.58 26.23
C GLU A 136 -3.59 42.94 25.25
N LEU A 137 -4.88 42.99 25.58
CA LEU A 137 -5.98 42.77 24.65
C LEU A 137 -6.17 44.03 23.78
N ASP A 138 -5.21 44.30 22.88
CA ASP A 138 -5.33 45.36 21.88
C ASP A 138 -6.24 44.89 20.74
N PHE A 139 -7.55 45.11 20.88
CA PHE A 139 -8.57 44.86 19.85
C PHE A 139 -8.57 45.97 18.78
N LYS A 140 -7.41 46.32 18.23
CA LYS A 140 -7.35 47.11 17.00
C LYS A 140 -7.58 46.21 15.80
N GLU A 141 -8.49 46.65 14.93
CA GLU A 141 -8.90 45.97 13.70
C GLU A 141 -7.68 45.43 12.93
N GLY A 142 -7.59 44.10 12.83
CA GLY A 142 -6.61 43.42 11.97
C GLY A 142 -5.60 42.49 12.66
N ARG A 143 -5.52 42.40 13.99
CA ARG A 143 -4.64 41.43 14.68
C ARG A 143 -5.44 40.26 15.28
N LYS A 144 -5.11 39.02 14.89
CA LYS A 144 -5.68 37.80 15.51
C LYS A 144 -5.34 37.77 17.02
N PRO A 145 -6.30 37.58 17.94
CA PRO A 145 -6.07 37.67 19.38
C PRO A 145 -5.03 36.66 19.89
N LYS A 146 -4.18 37.09 20.84
CA LYS A 146 -3.17 36.28 21.55
C LYS A 146 -3.78 35.02 22.19
N ILE A 147 -5.02 35.12 22.69
CA ILE A 147 -5.82 34.03 23.25
C ILE A 147 -6.00 32.84 22.28
N LEU A 148 -6.26 33.08 20.99
CA LEU A 148 -6.42 32.01 19.99
C LEU A 148 -5.10 31.30 19.70
N LYS A 149 -3.99 32.04 19.78
CA LYS A 149 -2.68 31.41 19.71
C LYS A 149 -2.58 30.47 20.91
N ASP A 150 -2.78 30.91 22.14
CA ASP A 150 -2.57 30.09 23.33
C ASP A 150 -3.48 28.85 23.38
N LEU A 151 -4.75 28.96 22.97
CA LEU A 151 -5.66 27.81 22.82
C LEU A 151 -5.15 26.74 21.85
N SER A 152 -4.58 27.14 20.71
CA SER A 152 -3.98 26.19 19.77
C SER A 152 -2.76 25.46 20.36
N ASN A 153 -2.06 26.04 21.35
CA ASN A 153 -0.95 25.37 22.06
C ASN A 153 -1.46 24.28 22.99
N VAL A 154 -2.40 24.67 23.84
CA VAL A 154 -2.96 23.76 24.84
C VAL A 154 -3.58 22.56 24.14
N LEU A 155 -4.29 22.80 23.03
CA LEU A 155 -4.91 21.76 22.24
C LEU A 155 -3.90 20.79 21.58
N ALA A 156 -2.79 21.30 21.03
CA ALA A 156 -1.72 20.45 20.51
C ALA A 156 -1.09 19.58 21.61
N SER A 157 -0.83 20.17 22.78
CA SER A 157 -0.28 19.45 23.94
C SER A 157 -1.23 18.34 24.43
N VAL A 158 -2.52 18.65 24.55
CA VAL A 158 -3.55 17.69 24.97
C VAL A 158 -3.68 16.55 23.96
N LEU A 159 -3.69 16.84 22.66
CA LEU A 159 -3.70 15.80 21.62
C LEU A 159 -2.48 14.90 21.71
N MET A 160 -1.28 15.49 21.78
CA MET A 160 -0.04 14.71 21.85
C MET A 160 0.01 13.84 23.09
N LYS A 161 -0.45 14.34 24.25
CA LYS A 161 -0.59 13.53 25.46
C LYS A 161 -1.56 12.38 25.26
N ARG A 162 -2.77 12.64 24.75
CA ARG A 162 -3.78 11.60 24.49
C ARG A 162 -3.27 10.52 23.54
N TRP A 163 -2.61 10.91 22.46
CA TRP A 163 -2.02 9.97 21.51
C TRP A 163 -0.88 9.18 22.14
N THR A 164 -0.05 9.82 22.97
CA THR A 164 1.00 9.15 23.74
C THR A 164 0.40 8.10 24.66
N ASP A 165 -0.60 8.47 25.46
CA ASP A 165 -1.26 7.58 26.42
C ASP A 165 -1.89 6.38 25.68
N THR A 166 -2.55 6.63 24.54
CA THR A 166 -3.19 5.56 23.75
C THR A 166 -2.15 4.62 23.15
N LEU A 167 -1.12 5.15 22.49
CA LEU A 167 -0.05 4.33 21.90
C LEU A 167 0.72 3.55 22.98
N THR A 168 1.00 4.17 24.12
CA THR A 168 1.68 3.54 25.25
C THR A 168 0.83 2.41 25.83
N LYS A 169 -0.45 2.66 26.09
CA LYS A 169 -1.38 1.64 26.58
C LYS A 169 -1.53 0.45 25.64
N VAL A 170 -1.66 0.71 24.33
CA VAL A 170 -1.89 -0.34 23.34
C VAL A 170 -0.64 -1.15 23.05
N PHE A 171 0.51 -0.48 22.89
CA PHE A 171 1.72 -1.12 22.38
C PHE A 171 2.77 -1.39 23.45
N LEU A 172 2.92 -0.53 24.47
CA LEU A 172 4.02 -0.58 25.43
C LEU A 172 3.64 -1.22 26.77
N GLU A 173 2.39 -1.05 27.22
CA GLU A 173 1.88 -1.67 28.47
C GLU A 173 1.38 -3.10 28.20
N GLU A 174 1.34 -3.97 29.20
CA GLU A 174 0.76 -5.32 29.05
C GLU A 174 -0.78 -5.22 29.02
N VAL A 175 -1.41 -5.76 27.96
CA VAL A 175 -2.87 -5.81 27.80
C VAL A 175 -3.33 -7.25 28.10
N PRO A 176 -4.09 -7.48 29.20
CA PRO A 176 -4.29 -8.81 29.74
C PRO A 176 -5.26 -9.74 28.97
N ASN A 177 -6.20 -9.26 28.14
CA ASN A 177 -7.26 -10.13 27.54
C ASN A 177 -7.58 -9.92 26.04
N CYS A 178 -8.27 -10.90 25.42
CA CYS A 178 -8.64 -10.91 23.99
C CYS A 178 -9.74 -9.90 23.60
N ILE A 179 -10.75 -9.68 24.44
CA ILE A 179 -11.81 -8.67 24.21
C ILE A 179 -11.21 -7.25 24.19
N GLU A 180 -10.16 -7.02 24.97
CA GLU A 180 -9.43 -5.75 24.97
C GLU A 180 -8.64 -5.54 23.66
N GLN A 181 -8.43 -6.57 22.83
CA GLN A 181 -7.68 -6.45 21.59
C GLN A 181 -8.48 -5.73 20.52
N ASP A 182 -9.75 -6.10 20.30
CA ASP A 182 -10.58 -5.41 19.31
C ASP A 182 -10.84 -3.95 19.73
N ILE A 183 -11.01 -3.71 21.03
CA ILE A 183 -11.13 -2.35 21.58
C ILE A 183 -9.82 -1.58 21.39
N ALA A 184 -8.67 -2.17 21.75
CA ALA A 184 -7.37 -1.56 21.55
C ALA A 184 -7.12 -1.25 20.07
N LYS A 185 -7.50 -2.18 19.19
CA LYS A 185 -7.43 -2.03 17.73
C LYS A 185 -8.23 -0.82 17.26
N GLY A 186 -9.48 -0.71 17.69
CA GLY A 186 -10.32 0.45 17.39
C GLY A 186 -9.69 1.75 17.88
N LEU A 187 -9.21 1.77 19.13
CA LEU A 187 -8.63 2.97 19.75
C LEU A 187 -7.38 3.48 19.04
N TRP A 188 -6.43 2.61 18.70
CA TRP A 188 -5.21 3.07 18.04
C TRP A 188 -5.45 3.40 16.55
N LEU A 189 -6.40 2.73 15.88
CA LEU A 189 -6.80 3.10 14.51
C LEU A 189 -7.45 4.49 14.47
N GLU A 190 -8.39 4.77 15.39
CA GLU A 190 -8.98 6.11 15.59
C GLU A 190 -7.86 7.14 15.83
N THR A 191 -6.92 6.85 16.74
CA THR A 191 -5.76 7.70 17.03
C THR A 191 -4.93 7.97 15.77
N LEU A 192 -4.66 6.94 14.95
CA LEU A 192 -3.88 7.09 13.75
C LEU A 192 -4.60 7.92 12.68
N GLU A 193 -5.91 7.74 12.53
CA GLU A 193 -6.74 8.56 11.64
C GLU A 193 -6.73 10.03 12.06
N GLU A 194 -6.83 10.32 13.36
CA GLU A 194 -6.71 11.68 13.89
C GLU A 194 -5.35 12.30 13.62
N MET A 195 -4.26 11.56 13.87
CA MET A 195 -2.89 12.02 13.57
C MET A 195 -2.73 12.33 12.08
N LYS A 196 -3.22 11.46 11.20
CA LYS A 196 -3.19 11.68 9.74
C LYS A 196 -4.05 12.85 9.29
N GLY A 197 -5.13 13.15 10.02
CA GLY A 197 -6.04 14.26 9.74
C GLY A 197 -5.47 15.65 10.03
N ILE A 198 -4.27 15.75 10.63
CA ILE A 198 -3.64 17.04 10.90
C ILE A 198 -3.15 17.67 9.58
N PRO A 199 -3.62 18.87 9.21
CA PRO A 199 -3.23 19.50 7.95
C PRO A 199 -1.78 19.99 7.98
N GLU A 200 -1.15 20.04 6.80
CA GLU A 200 0.24 20.46 6.62
C GLU A 200 0.54 21.84 7.18
N SER A 201 -0.37 22.79 6.99
CA SER A 201 -0.27 24.13 7.53
C SER A 201 -0.15 24.16 9.07
N ARG A 202 -0.71 23.17 9.77
CA ARG A 202 -0.67 23.08 11.23
C ARG A 202 0.61 22.41 11.71
N TYR A 203 0.96 21.24 11.16
CA TYR A 203 2.14 20.51 11.65
C TYR A 203 3.48 21.13 11.23
N GLN A 204 3.51 21.95 10.17
CA GLN A 204 4.70 22.72 9.79
C GLN A 204 4.88 24.00 10.63
N SER A 205 3.92 24.35 11.50
CA SER A 205 4.10 25.48 12.39
C SER A 205 5.21 25.19 13.41
N SER A 206 6.12 26.14 13.64
CA SER A 206 7.17 26.04 14.67
C SER A 206 6.61 25.68 16.04
N LYS A 207 5.38 26.13 16.30
CA LYS A 207 4.60 25.86 17.48
C LYS A 207 4.32 24.36 17.67
N TRP A 208 3.67 23.75 16.66
CA TRP A 208 3.39 22.31 16.66
C TRP A 208 4.67 21.51 16.80
N GLN A 209 5.71 21.87 16.05
CA GLN A 209 7.01 21.19 16.09
C GLN A 209 7.67 21.29 17.48
N ASN A 210 7.58 22.44 18.15
CA ASN A 210 8.08 22.61 19.51
C ASN A 210 7.28 21.81 20.54
N THR A 211 5.94 21.79 20.43
CA THR A 211 5.09 20.95 21.28
C THR A 211 5.39 19.48 21.06
N PHE A 212 5.52 19.04 19.80
CA PHE A 212 5.86 17.66 19.45
C PHE A 212 7.21 17.26 20.03
N LYS A 213 8.22 18.11 19.86
CA LYS A 213 9.57 17.92 20.43
C LYS A 213 9.57 17.85 21.96
N GLY A 214 8.73 18.64 22.62
CA GLY A 214 8.58 18.64 24.08
C GLY A 214 7.67 17.54 24.62
N SER A 215 6.92 16.86 23.75
CA SER A 215 6.01 15.78 24.14
C SER A 215 6.71 14.43 24.26
N GLU A 216 6.10 13.51 25.01
CA GLU A 216 6.52 12.11 25.08
C GLU A 216 6.12 11.30 23.83
N LEU A 217 5.31 11.88 22.93
CA LEU A 217 4.80 11.20 21.74
C LEU A 217 5.94 10.73 20.83
N ALA A 218 6.93 11.58 20.58
CA ALA A 218 8.09 11.21 19.78
C ALA A 218 8.87 10.05 20.42
N GLN A 219 8.94 9.98 21.75
CA GLN A 219 9.59 8.87 22.45
C GLN A 219 8.78 7.58 22.36
N ALA A 220 7.44 7.67 22.49
CA ALA A 220 6.54 6.54 22.32
C ALA A 220 6.62 5.99 20.89
N ILE A 221 6.56 6.86 19.88
CA ILE A 221 6.75 6.48 18.48
C ILE A 221 8.10 5.79 18.31
N ASN A 222 9.22 6.43 18.71
CA ASN A 222 10.55 5.84 18.60
C ASN A 222 10.67 4.47 19.28
N LYS A 223 10.01 4.26 20.42
CA LYS A 223 9.97 2.95 21.09
C LYS A 223 9.22 1.93 20.24
N ILE A 224 8.01 2.25 19.78
CA ILE A 224 7.14 1.35 19.01
C ILE A 224 7.75 1.00 17.65
N THR A 225 8.38 1.98 17.00
CA THR A 225 9.01 1.81 15.68
C THR A 225 10.43 1.26 15.77
N SER A 226 10.99 1.13 16.98
CA SER A 226 12.34 0.57 17.13
C SER A 226 12.39 -0.90 16.68
N PRO A 227 13.45 -1.32 15.98
CA PRO A 227 13.63 -2.72 15.63
C PRO A 227 13.65 -3.66 16.87
N ASN A 228 14.16 -3.16 18.00
CA ASN A 228 14.18 -3.90 19.27
C ASN A 228 12.77 -4.15 19.83
N TYR A 229 11.80 -3.27 19.58
CA TYR A 229 10.42 -3.49 20.03
C TYR A 229 9.80 -4.72 19.36
N LEU A 230 9.95 -4.82 18.03
CA LEU A 230 9.47 -5.97 17.26
C LEU A 230 10.02 -7.27 17.82
N VAL A 231 11.34 -7.31 18.04
CA VAL A 231 12.03 -8.47 18.59
C VAL A 231 11.56 -8.76 20.01
N LYS A 232 11.59 -7.80 20.92
CA LYS A 232 11.22 -8.03 22.33
C LYS A 232 9.82 -8.62 22.45
N HIS A 233 8.87 -8.08 21.69
CA HIS A 233 7.50 -8.57 21.73
C HIS A 233 7.32 -9.87 20.93
N ALA A 234 8.09 -10.13 19.87
CA ALA A 234 8.10 -11.39 19.12
C ALA A 234 8.81 -12.54 19.85
N CYS A 235 9.82 -12.24 20.66
CA CYS A 235 10.63 -13.20 21.41
C CYS A 235 9.97 -13.67 22.70
N HIS A 236 8.93 -12.99 23.20
CA HIS A 236 8.39 -13.28 24.52
C HIS A 236 7.77 -14.69 24.56
N ARG A 237 8.58 -15.67 24.99
CA ARG A 237 8.23 -17.09 25.21
C ARG A 237 7.10 -17.31 26.21
N LYS A 238 6.71 -16.28 26.97
CA LYS A 238 5.52 -16.37 27.82
C LYS A 238 4.32 -16.47 26.88
N LYS A 239 3.66 -17.64 26.87
CA LYS A 239 2.50 -18.04 26.04
C LYS A 239 1.33 -17.02 25.97
N ASN A 240 1.40 -15.91 26.70
CA ASN A 240 0.34 -14.92 26.85
C ASN A 240 0.71 -13.52 26.35
N VAL A 241 1.93 -13.27 25.83
CA VAL A 241 2.17 -11.98 25.13
C VAL A 241 1.45 -12.05 23.79
N PRO A 242 0.48 -11.16 23.53
CA PRO A 242 -0.39 -11.39 22.40
C PRO A 242 0.33 -11.10 21.07
N ARG A 243 0.41 -12.12 20.21
CA ARG A 243 0.99 -12.02 18.84
C ARG A 243 0.38 -10.88 18.01
N TYR A 244 -0.83 -10.41 18.36
CA TYR A 244 -1.53 -9.34 17.65
C TYR A 244 -0.70 -8.06 17.52
N ARG A 245 0.20 -7.71 18.47
CA ARG A 245 0.95 -6.44 18.38
C ARG A 245 1.91 -6.44 17.22
N ILE A 246 2.66 -7.53 17.08
CA ILE A 246 3.63 -7.69 15.99
C ILE A 246 2.89 -7.81 14.68
N VAL A 247 1.79 -8.57 14.67
CA VAL A 247 0.90 -8.66 13.52
C VAL A 247 0.39 -7.27 13.14
N TRP A 248 -0.06 -6.43 14.07
CA TRP A 248 -0.53 -5.08 13.74
C TRP A 248 0.59 -4.14 13.30
N VAL A 249 1.76 -4.20 13.95
CA VAL A 249 2.91 -3.39 13.53
C VAL A 249 3.30 -3.74 12.09
N GLY A 250 3.29 -5.02 11.73
CA GLY A 250 3.56 -5.47 10.37
C GLY A 250 2.43 -5.17 9.38
N TYR A 251 1.23 -5.66 9.69
CA TYR A 251 0.03 -5.56 8.86
C TYR A 251 -0.41 -4.11 8.59
N TYR A 252 -0.14 -3.17 9.49
CA TYR A 252 -0.46 -1.76 9.28
C TYR A 252 0.75 -0.90 8.96
N ALA A 253 1.91 -1.53 8.70
CA ALA A 253 3.19 -0.86 8.46
C ALA A 253 3.44 0.27 9.48
N LEU A 254 3.17 -0.01 10.76
CA LEU A 254 3.07 1.02 11.79
C LEU A 254 4.41 1.74 11.99
N GLY A 255 5.52 1.02 11.81
CA GLY A 255 6.87 1.56 11.81
C GLY A 255 7.03 2.68 10.79
N GLU A 256 6.65 2.40 9.56
CA GLU A 256 6.73 3.30 8.42
C GLU A 256 5.75 4.48 8.56
N VAL A 257 4.49 4.20 8.94
CA VAL A 257 3.46 5.24 9.06
C VAL A 257 3.78 6.21 10.20
N LEU A 258 4.11 5.71 11.40
CA LEU A 258 4.46 6.57 12.53
C LEU A 258 5.80 7.28 12.30
N GLY A 259 6.76 6.62 11.66
CA GLY A 259 8.04 7.21 11.26
C GLY A 259 7.84 8.41 10.33
N LEU A 260 6.99 8.26 9.31
CA LEU A 260 6.65 9.34 8.39
C LEU A 260 5.93 10.51 9.07
N LEU A 261 4.99 10.22 9.98
CA LEU A 261 4.33 11.26 10.77
C LEU A 261 5.35 12.02 11.62
N GLN A 262 6.26 11.31 12.29
CA GLN A 262 7.34 11.90 13.06
C GLN A 262 8.26 12.76 12.20
N GLU A 263 8.66 12.28 11.03
CA GLU A 263 9.48 13.05 10.07
C GLU A 263 8.78 14.35 9.66
N ARG A 264 7.51 14.27 9.23
CA ARG A 264 6.73 15.44 8.79
C ARG A 264 6.50 16.47 9.89
N TRP A 265 6.38 16.02 11.14
CA TRP A 265 6.15 16.87 12.30
C TRP A 265 7.45 17.37 12.94
N THR A 266 8.60 16.95 12.41
CA THR A 266 9.92 17.40 12.85
C THR A 266 10.41 18.53 11.93
N PRO A 267 11.12 19.55 12.46
CA PRO A 267 11.74 20.58 11.63
C PRO A 267 12.65 19.97 10.55
N LYS A 268 12.60 20.50 9.32
CA LYS A 268 13.36 19.97 8.16
C LYS A 268 14.86 19.95 8.40
N GLU A 269 15.38 20.91 9.16
CA GLU A 269 16.79 21.00 9.53
C GLU A 269 17.22 19.83 10.43
N THR A 270 16.34 19.40 11.34
CA THR A 270 16.56 18.22 12.20
C THR A 270 16.46 16.93 11.39
N VAL A 271 15.51 16.82 10.47
CA VAL A 271 15.41 15.67 9.55
C VAL A 271 16.69 15.54 8.70
N LYS A 272 17.21 16.64 8.14
CA LYS A 272 18.49 16.64 7.41
C LYS A 272 19.68 16.18 8.26
N GLN A 273 19.68 16.48 9.56
CA GLN A 273 20.69 15.97 10.49
C GLN A 273 20.54 14.46 10.69
N TRP A 274 19.32 13.95 10.79
CA TRP A 274 19.05 12.51 10.83
C TRP A 274 19.57 11.84 9.56
N GLU A 275 19.24 12.36 8.39
CA GLU A 275 19.72 11.86 7.09
C GLU A 275 21.25 11.83 7.03
N ALA A 276 21.92 12.91 7.44
CA ALA A 276 23.37 12.99 7.47
C ALA A 276 24.02 11.95 8.40
N THR A 277 23.32 11.57 9.48
CA THR A 277 23.77 10.56 10.45
C THR A 277 23.37 9.14 10.00
N SER A 278 22.27 9.00 9.27
CA SER A 278 21.68 7.75 8.80
C SER A 278 22.49 7.06 7.70
N LYS A 279 23.39 7.77 6.99
CA LYS A 279 24.31 7.16 6.00
C LYS A 279 25.17 6.01 6.54
N LYS A 280 25.11 5.73 7.85
CA LYS A 280 25.48 4.46 8.46
C LYS A 280 24.22 3.62 8.71
N ASP A 281 23.51 3.21 7.67
CA ASP A 281 22.19 2.50 7.71
C ASP A 281 22.23 1.12 8.41
N ASN A 282 23.33 0.77 9.05
CA ASN A 282 23.51 -0.50 9.73
C ASN A 282 23.10 -0.39 11.18
N PHE A 283 22.36 -1.39 11.65
CA PHE A 283 22.07 -1.59 13.07
C PHE A 283 23.33 -1.43 13.92
N GLN A 284 23.28 -0.52 14.89
CA GLN A 284 24.37 -0.30 15.85
C GLN A 284 24.06 -1.04 17.14
N GLN A 285 24.76 -2.16 17.33
CA GLN A 285 24.67 -2.93 18.57
C GLN A 285 25.07 -2.09 19.78
N LYS A 286 24.25 -2.11 20.82
CA LYS A 286 24.55 -1.48 22.11
C LYS A 286 24.94 -2.57 23.11
N LYS A 287 26.24 -2.83 23.24
CA LYS A 287 26.74 -3.84 24.19
C LYS A 287 26.34 -3.48 25.62
N ILE A 288 25.63 -4.39 26.29
CA ILE A 288 25.22 -4.25 27.68
C ILE A 288 26.41 -4.65 28.58
N PRO A 289 26.88 -3.76 29.47
CA PRO A 289 27.96 -4.10 30.40
C PRO A 289 27.63 -5.33 31.23
N GLY A 290 28.55 -6.31 31.29
CA GLY A 290 28.41 -7.52 32.09
C GLY A 290 27.68 -8.69 31.41
N VAL A 291 27.18 -8.52 30.19
CA VAL A 291 26.60 -9.62 29.39
C VAL A 291 27.69 -10.27 28.53
N ASN A 292 27.76 -11.61 28.56
CA ASN A 292 28.66 -12.37 27.70
C ASN A 292 28.05 -12.54 26.32
N TYR A 293 28.66 -11.92 25.31
CA TYR A 293 28.20 -12.04 23.93
C TYR A 293 28.82 -13.27 23.25
N THR A 294 27.98 -14.07 22.59
CA THR A 294 28.43 -15.19 21.75
C THR A 294 29.00 -14.64 20.45
N LEU A 295 30.28 -14.91 20.18
CA LEU A 295 30.94 -14.43 18.96
C LEU A 295 30.33 -15.08 17.71
N LEU A 296 29.63 -14.28 16.90
CA LEU A 296 29.32 -14.65 15.52
C LEU A 296 30.53 -14.40 14.59
N LYS A 297 31.32 -13.37 14.92
CA LYS A 297 32.38 -12.77 14.08
C LYS A 297 33.51 -13.71 13.65
N ASN A 298 33.83 -14.73 14.46
CA ASN A 298 34.96 -15.62 14.18
C ASN A 298 34.61 -16.81 13.27
N ASP A 299 33.32 -17.03 13.00
CA ASP A 299 32.85 -17.98 12.01
C ASP A 299 32.29 -17.18 10.83
N HIS A 300 33.12 -16.84 9.84
CA HIS A 300 32.67 -16.46 8.49
C HIS A 300 31.98 -17.63 7.76
N ASN A 301 31.29 -18.48 8.52
CA ASN A 301 30.67 -19.70 8.07
C ASN A 301 29.19 -19.39 7.76
N PRO A 302 28.84 -19.19 6.47
CA PRO A 302 27.48 -18.86 6.06
C PRO A 302 26.45 -19.91 6.53
N SER A 303 26.85 -21.19 6.62
CA SER A 303 25.96 -22.25 7.09
C SER A 303 25.51 -22.05 8.55
N LYS A 304 26.43 -21.60 9.42
CA LYS A 304 26.16 -21.35 10.83
C LYS A 304 25.30 -20.12 11.03
N LEU A 305 25.53 -19.06 10.26
CA LEU A 305 24.69 -17.87 10.28
C LEU A 305 23.26 -18.20 9.82
N VAL A 306 23.10 -18.90 8.69
CA VAL A 306 21.78 -19.34 8.19
C VAL A 306 21.09 -20.23 9.20
N GLN A 307 21.79 -21.23 9.76
CA GLN A 307 21.24 -22.09 10.81
C GLN A 307 20.78 -21.26 12.01
N THR A 308 21.58 -20.27 12.45
CA THR A 308 21.26 -19.41 13.59
C THR A 308 20.01 -18.58 13.31
N ILE A 309 19.94 -17.89 12.16
CA ILE A 309 18.78 -17.07 11.76
C ILE A 309 17.49 -17.89 11.80
N PHE A 310 17.49 -19.08 11.20
CA PHE A 310 16.29 -19.91 11.09
C PHE A 310 16.01 -20.79 12.32
N SER A 311 16.93 -20.87 13.29
CA SER A 311 16.68 -21.55 14.57
C SER A 311 15.80 -20.73 15.52
N PHE A 312 15.62 -19.45 15.25
CA PHE A 312 14.80 -18.54 16.05
C PHE A 312 13.66 -17.98 15.19
N GLU A 313 12.46 -18.55 15.30
CA GLU A 313 11.28 -18.17 14.49
C GLU A 313 10.97 -16.67 14.52
N ASN A 314 11.24 -16.03 15.65
CA ASN A 314 10.98 -14.61 15.85
C ASN A 314 11.97 -13.67 15.13
N LEU A 315 13.10 -14.17 14.62
CA LEU A 315 14.03 -13.36 13.81
C LEU A 315 13.50 -13.13 12.40
N VAL A 316 12.63 -14.03 11.94
CA VAL A 316 11.96 -13.97 10.65
C VAL A 316 10.44 -14.13 10.86
N PRO A 317 9.74 -13.13 11.43
CA PRO A 317 8.34 -13.30 11.84
C PRO A 317 7.39 -13.20 10.63
N LEU A 318 7.23 -14.32 9.93
CA LEU A 318 6.47 -14.45 8.66
C LEU A 318 4.98 -14.08 8.76
N GLU A 319 4.39 -14.15 9.97
CA GLU A 319 3.01 -13.69 10.22
C GLU A 319 2.87 -12.16 10.12
N ALA A 320 3.88 -11.42 10.57
CA ALA A 320 3.87 -9.96 10.57
C ALA A 320 4.53 -9.36 9.34
N PHE A 321 5.57 -10.02 8.82
CA PHE A 321 6.28 -9.59 7.62
C PHE A 321 6.39 -10.74 6.61
N PRO A 322 5.30 -11.06 5.88
CA PRO A 322 5.30 -12.11 4.87
C PRO A 322 6.40 -11.94 3.81
N THR A 323 6.79 -10.70 3.50
CA THR A 323 7.85 -10.39 2.52
C THR A 323 9.24 -10.82 2.97
N GLN A 324 9.45 -11.15 4.24
CA GLN A 324 10.73 -11.67 4.71
C GLN A 324 11.05 -13.08 4.16
N VAL A 325 10.10 -13.78 3.54
CA VAL A 325 10.45 -14.99 2.75
C VAL A 325 11.50 -14.68 1.67
N TYR A 326 11.57 -13.43 1.20
CA TYR A 326 12.52 -13.00 0.19
C TYR A 326 13.88 -12.55 0.75
N LEU A 327 14.14 -12.72 2.06
CA LEU A 327 15.34 -12.18 2.72
C LEU A 327 16.64 -12.66 2.07
N LEU A 328 16.64 -13.84 1.44
CA LEU A 328 17.81 -14.42 0.76
C LEU A 328 17.80 -14.23 -0.76
N LEU A 329 16.90 -13.44 -1.34
CA LEU A 329 16.85 -13.26 -2.80
C LEU A 329 17.78 -12.14 -3.31
N SER A 330 18.05 -11.12 -2.49
CA SER A 330 18.91 -9.99 -2.84
C SER A 330 19.62 -9.43 -1.60
N ALA A 331 20.75 -8.74 -1.81
CA ALA A 331 21.48 -8.08 -0.72
C ALA A 331 20.59 -7.04 -0.02
N GLU A 332 19.75 -6.35 -0.78
CA GLU A 332 18.86 -5.34 -0.25
C GLU A 332 17.75 -5.93 0.62
N ASN A 333 17.12 -7.03 0.18
CA ASN A 333 16.13 -7.74 1.00
C ASN A 333 16.78 -8.28 2.29
N PHE A 334 18.03 -8.77 2.18
CA PHE A 334 18.77 -9.23 3.35
C PHE A 334 19.11 -8.09 4.30
N THR A 335 19.63 -6.96 3.83
CA THR A 335 19.95 -5.79 4.65
C THR A 335 18.69 -5.22 5.31
N GLN A 336 17.56 -5.17 4.60
CA GLN A 336 16.28 -4.76 5.17
C GLN A 336 15.84 -5.70 6.31
N ALA A 337 15.85 -7.03 6.09
CA ALA A 337 15.53 -8.00 7.13
C ALA A 337 16.54 -7.96 8.29
N TRP A 338 17.83 -7.73 7.97
CA TRP A 338 18.92 -7.61 8.92
C TRP A 338 18.69 -6.47 9.90
N ASN A 339 18.46 -5.26 9.38
CA ASN A 339 18.27 -4.08 10.20
C ASN A 339 16.91 -4.08 10.92
N ARG A 340 15.88 -4.70 10.34
CA ARG A 340 14.51 -4.68 10.89
C ARG A 340 14.28 -5.72 11.99
N THR A 341 14.75 -6.96 11.83
CA THR A 341 14.44 -8.05 12.76
C THR A 341 15.62 -8.93 13.15
N ILE A 342 16.52 -9.27 12.22
CA ILE A 342 17.58 -10.26 12.48
C ILE A 342 18.65 -9.71 13.43
N ALA A 343 19.30 -8.58 13.11
CA ALA A 343 20.37 -8.01 13.94
C ALA A 343 19.86 -7.58 15.33
N PRO A 344 18.72 -6.86 15.46
CA PRO A 344 18.12 -6.56 16.75
C PRO A 344 17.84 -7.82 17.58
N GLY A 345 17.41 -8.90 16.93
CA GLY A 345 17.07 -10.14 17.62
C GLY A 345 18.29 -10.96 18.02
N LEU A 346 19.32 -10.98 17.19
CA LEU A 346 20.59 -11.55 17.56
C LEU A 346 21.23 -10.77 18.72
N ASP A 347 21.10 -9.45 18.78
CA ASP A 347 21.57 -8.63 19.92
C ASP A 347 20.81 -8.96 21.23
N GLU A 348 19.48 -9.13 21.15
CA GLU A 348 18.64 -9.57 22.28
C GLU A 348 19.03 -10.99 22.76
N TYR A 349 19.44 -11.87 21.83
CA TYR A 349 20.02 -13.18 22.14
C TYR A 349 21.51 -13.14 22.49
N HIS A 350 22.07 -11.94 22.67
CA HIS A 350 23.46 -11.70 23.08
C HIS A 350 24.50 -12.28 22.12
N PHE A 351 24.29 -12.13 20.81
CA PHE A 351 25.32 -12.41 19.80
C PHE A 351 26.14 -11.16 19.50
N ASP A 352 27.46 -11.28 19.33
CA ASP A 352 28.33 -10.16 18.93
C ASP A 352 28.21 -9.90 17.43
N LEU A 353 27.71 -8.71 17.09
CA LEU A 353 27.45 -8.27 15.71
C LEU A 353 28.48 -7.23 15.22
N GLU A 354 29.46 -6.89 16.05
CA GLU A 354 30.41 -5.83 15.77
C GLU A 354 31.25 -6.13 14.52
N GLY A 355 31.10 -5.29 13.48
CA GLY A 355 31.84 -5.41 12.22
C GLY A 355 31.22 -6.38 11.20
N ILE A 356 30.00 -6.87 11.44
CA ILE A 356 29.25 -7.61 10.43
C ILE A 356 28.65 -6.63 9.42
N SER A 357 28.98 -6.80 8.13
CA SER A 357 28.26 -6.14 7.02
C SER A 357 27.20 -7.11 6.47
N PRO A 358 25.91 -6.72 6.47
CA PRO A 358 24.85 -7.57 5.94
C PRO A 358 25.05 -7.91 4.46
N GLU A 359 25.54 -6.97 3.66
CA GLU A 359 25.84 -7.19 2.23
C GLU A 359 26.93 -8.24 2.06
N THR A 360 28.00 -8.16 2.85
CA THR A 360 29.10 -9.14 2.83
C THR A 360 28.61 -10.52 3.25
N GLN A 361 27.76 -10.60 4.28
CA GLN A 361 27.16 -11.86 4.74
C GLN A 361 26.22 -12.45 3.69
N PHE A 362 25.36 -11.64 3.07
CA PHE A 362 24.49 -12.07 1.99
C PHE A 362 25.30 -12.66 0.84
N ASP A 363 26.37 -12.00 0.40
CA ASP A 363 27.23 -12.51 -0.65
C ASP A 363 27.89 -13.84 -0.29
N GLN A 364 28.34 -14.01 0.95
CA GLN A 364 28.87 -15.28 1.46
C GLN A 364 27.81 -16.38 1.46
N ILE A 365 26.61 -16.09 1.95
CA ILE A 365 25.47 -17.03 1.96
C ILE A 365 25.09 -17.42 0.52
N ARG A 366 24.95 -16.45 -0.39
CA ARG A 366 24.60 -16.68 -1.79
C ARG A 366 25.63 -17.58 -2.49
N ARG A 367 26.92 -17.34 -2.29
CA ARG A 367 27.98 -18.20 -2.85
C ARG A 367 27.92 -19.60 -2.27
N TRP A 368 27.70 -19.72 -0.96
CA TRP A 368 27.57 -21.01 -0.29
C TRP A 368 26.36 -21.80 -0.78
N LEU A 369 25.17 -21.20 -0.83
CA LEU A 369 23.93 -21.83 -1.33
C LEU A 369 24.08 -22.36 -2.77
N ARG A 370 24.90 -21.71 -3.60
CA ARG A 370 25.18 -22.13 -4.98
C ARG A 370 26.24 -23.23 -5.08
N SER A 371 27.03 -23.44 -4.04
CA SER A 371 28.11 -24.44 -4.02
C SER A 371 27.58 -25.85 -3.71
N THR A 372 28.30 -26.88 -4.18
CA THR A 372 28.00 -28.28 -3.84
C THR A 372 28.01 -28.53 -2.34
N GLN A 373 28.97 -27.93 -1.61
CA GLN A 373 29.06 -28.03 -0.16
C GLN A 373 27.82 -27.46 0.52
N GLY A 374 27.37 -26.27 0.10
CA GLY A 374 26.18 -25.66 0.68
C GLY A 374 24.90 -26.46 0.45
N ARG A 375 24.74 -27.09 -0.72
CA ARG A 375 23.61 -28.02 -0.95
C ARG A 375 23.63 -29.22 0.00
N GLN A 376 24.82 -29.78 0.28
CA GLN A 376 24.96 -30.88 1.25
C GLN A 376 24.70 -30.44 2.69
N ASP A 377 25.20 -29.25 3.06
CA ASP A 377 24.99 -28.68 4.39
C ASP A 377 23.51 -28.34 4.62
N LEU A 378 22.82 -27.81 3.62
CA LEU A 378 21.38 -27.52 3.68
C LEU A 378 20.55 -28.75 4.06
N ALA A 379 20.84 -29.92 3.47
CA ALA A 379 20.15 -31.15 3.83
C ALA A 379 20.27 -31.47 5.32
N ARG A 380 21.43 -31.20 5.94
CA ARG A 380 21.66 -31.40 7.38
C ARG A 380 20.98 -30.32 8.23
N ILE A 381 21.03 -29.06 7.78
CA ILE A 381 20.43 -27.92 8.49
C ILE A 381 18.91 -28.07 8.53
N LYS A 382 18.27 -28.42 7.41
CA LYS A 382 16.82 -28.54 7.30
C LYS A 382 16.20 -29.52 8.30
N LEU A 383 16.90 -30.60 8.65
CA LEU A 383 16.46 -31.56 9.67
C LEU A 383 16.22 -30.92 11.06
N ARG A 384 16.71 -29.69 11.29
CA ARG A 384 16.57 -28.95 12.55
C ARG A 384 15.64 -27.73 12.43
N LEU A 385 15.11 -27.45 11.25
CA LEU A 385 14.27 -26.29 10.98
C LEU A 385 12.79 -26.69 10.93
N THR A 386 11.92 -25.72 11.14
CA THR A 386 10.48 -25.89 10.88
C THR A 386 10.21 -25.89 9.38
N GLU A 387 9.08 -26.48 8.97
CA GLU A 387 8.69 -26.60 7.55
C GLU A 387 8.69 -25.26 6.79
N PRO A 388 8.20 -24.13 7.34
CA PRO A 388 8.25 -22.83 6.65
C PRO A 388 9.68 -22.41 6.27
N PHE A 389 10.63 -22.58 7.18
CA PHE A 389 12.03 -22.22 6.93
C PHE A 389 12.76 -23.21 6.03
N GLN A 390 12.42 -24.49 6.10
CA GLN A 390 12.88 -25.45 5.10
C GLN A 390 12.43 -25.04 3.70
N THR A 391 11.15 -24.67 3.55
CA THR A 391 10.54 -24.22 2.29
C THR A 391 11.22 -22.96 1.77
N ILE A 392 11.47 -21.95 2.62
CA ILE A 392 12.19 -20.73 2.21
C ILE A 392 13.56 -21.06 1.64
N LEU A 393 14.32 -21.96 2.27
CA LEU A 393 15.64 -22.36 1.79
C LEU A 393 15.57 -23.11 0.46
N ASP A 394 14.60 -24.02 0.30
CA ASP A 394 14.36 -24.71 -0.97
C ASP A 394 14.04 -23.75 -2.11
N CYS A 395 13.01 -22.92 -1.92
CA CYS A 395 12.59 -21.96 -2.93
C CYS A 395 13.70 -20.93 -3.24
N THR A 396 14.58 -20.58 -2.28
CA THR A 396 15.73 -19.71 -2.51
C THR A 396 16.76 -20.34 -3.47
N VAL A 397 17.04 -21.64 -3.30
CA VAL A 397 17.98 -22.35 -4.19
C VAL A 397 17.38 -22.44 -5.60
N GLU A 398 16.12 -22.85 -5.71
CA GLU A 398 15.39 -22.91 -6.99
C GLU A 398 15.34 -21.54 -7.67
N TYR A 399 15.10 -20.49 -6.89
CA TYR A 399 15.11 -19.11 -7.40
C TYR A 399 16.48 -18.74 -7.99
N PHE A 400 17.60 -19.09 -7.35
CA PHE A 400 18.92 -18.80 -7.92
C PHE A 400 19.24 -19.58 -9.19
N GLU A 401 18.72 -20.80 -9.32
CA GLU A 401 18.79 -21.56 -10.57
C GLU A 401 17.94 -20.89 -11.65
N PHE A 402 16.73 -20.46 -11.30
CA PHE A 402 15.84 -19.72 -12.18
C PHE A 402 16.47 -18.40 -12.67
N VAL A 403 17.14 -17.63 -11.80
CA VAL A 403 17.87 -16.41 -12.18
C VAL A 403 18.89 -16.69 -13.28
N GLN A 404 19.70 -17.74 -13.14
CA GLN A 404 20.68 -18.10 -14.16
C GLN A 404 19.99 -18.53 -15.45
N LYS A 405 18.97 -19.38 -15.35
CA LYS A 405 18.19 -19.87 -16.48
C LYS A 405 17.57 -18.72 -17.28
N ILE A 406 16.92 -17.76 -16.62
CA ILE A 406 16.25 -16.64 -17.31
C ILE A 406 17.27 -15.68 -17.92
N GLN A 407 18.36 -15.36 -17.21
CA GLN A 407 19.41 -14.49 -17.74
C GLN A 407 20.04 -15.10 -18.98
N ILE A 408 20.37 -16.40 -18.95
CA ILE A 408 20.82 -17.12 -20.14
C ILE A 408 19.74 -17.01 -21.21
N LYS A 409 18.52 -17.52 -21.00
CA LYS A 409 17.53 -17.59 -22.08
C LYS A 409 17.14 -16.23 -22.70
N VAL A 410 17.05 -15.17 -21.91
CA VAL A 410 16.68 -13.84 -22.42
C VAL A 410 17.86 -13.15 -23.11
N TRP A 411 19.11 -13.43 -22.69
CA TRP A 411 20.30 -12.68 -23.13
C TRP A 411 21.23 -13.48 -24.08
N ASP A 412 21.18 -14.81 -24.07
CA ASP A 412 22.01 -15.76 -24.86
C ASP A 412 21.89 -15.55 -26.38
N PHE A 413 20.84 -14.89 -26.84
CA PHE A 413 20.70 -14.51 -28.25
C PHE A 413 21.67 -13.39 -28.70
N ARG A 414 22.47 -12.79 -27.80
CA ARG A 414 23.10 -11.48 -28.08
C ARG A 414 24.63 -11.40 -28.01
N LEU A 415 25.38 -12.29 -27.36
CA LEU A 415 26.85 -12.12 -27.21
C LEU A 415 27.61 -13.45 -27.02
N HIS A 416 28.92 -13.45 -27.34
CA HIS A 416 29.83 -14.45 -26.80
C HIS A 416 29.90 -14.30 -25.27
N LYS A 417 29.90 -15.41 -24.52
CA LYS A 417 29.87 -15.47 -23.05
C LYS A 417 30.86 -14.50 -22.36
N ASP A 418 32.01 -14.26 -22.99
CA ASP A 418 33.08 -13.42 -22.42
C ASP A 418 32.76 -11.91 -22.46
N GLU A 419 31.96 -11.45 -23.44
CA GLU A 419 31.51 -10.05 -23.50
C GLU A 419 30.45 -9.78 -22.45
N PHE A 420 29.58 -10.76 -22.18
CA PHE A 420 28.52 -10.69 -21.18
C PHE A 420 29.06 -10.40 -19.77
N GLU A 421 30.13 -11.08 -19.34
CA GLU A 421 30.68 -10.92 -17.98
C GLU A 421 31.35 -9.54 -17.77
N SER A 422 31.99 -8.98 -18.78
CA SER A 422 32.62 -7.64 -18.70
C SER A 422 31.59 -6.50 -18.61
N MET A 423 30.41 -6.68 -19.20
CA MET A 423 29.39 -5.63 -19.30
C MET A 423 28.66 -5.32 -17.99
N PHE A 424 28.61 -6.26 -17.03
CA PHE A 424 28.00 -6.02 -15.72
C PHE A 424 28.83 -5.12 -14.80
N GLN A 425 30.12 -4.92 -15.11
CA GLN A 425 31.03 -4.18 -14.22
C GLN A 425 31.02 -2.66 -14.48
N ASP A 426 30.61 -2.23 -15.68
CA ASP A 426 30.93 -0.88 -16.17
C ASP A 426 29.77 0.13 -16.13
N GLY A 427 28.54 -0.28 -15.82
CA GLY A 427 27.38 0.63 -15.72
C GLY A 427 27.06 1.44 -16.99
N LYS A 428 27.66 1.09 -18.14
CA LYS A 428 27.44 1.77 -19.42
C LYS A 428 26.02 1.48 -19.92
N THR A 429 25.36 2.50 -20.46
CA THR A 429 24.06 2.38 -21.11
C THR A 429 24.17 1.37 -22.25
N TRP A 430 23.46 0.25 -22.10
CA TRP A 430 23.46 -0.84 -23.05
C TRP A 430 22.86 -0.36 -24.38
N THR A 431 23.68 -0.31 -25.43
CA THR A 431 23.19 -0.23 -26.81
C THR A 431 22.70 -1.63 -27.20
N PRO A 432 21.50 -1.78 -27.79
CA PRO A 432 21.05 -3.07 -28.23
C PRO A 432 22.05 -3.76 -29.14
N GLY A 433 22.66 -4.83 -28.63
CA GLY A 433 23.55 -5.68 -29.42
C GLY A 433 22.84 -6.07 -30.72
N LEU A 434 23.53 -5.87 -31.83
CA LEU A 434 23.03 -6.20 -33.16
C LEU A 434 22.65 -7.69 -33.19
N CYS A 435 21.38 -8.00 -33.44
CA CYS A 435 20.92 -9.37 -33.52
C CYS A 435 21.63 -10.09 -34.66
N LYS A 436 22.32 -11.20 -34.36
CA LYS A 436 23.08 -11.99 -35.35
C LYS A 436 22.26 -12.45 -36.56
N HIS A 437 20.94 -12.52 -36.43
CA HIS A 437 20.03 -12.95 -37.49
C HIS A 437 19.48 -11.82 -38.38
N CYS A 438 19.50 -10.56 -37.92
CA CYS A 438 18.92 -9.46 -38.67
C CYS A 438 19.75 -8.18 -38.68
N PHE A 439 21.00 -8.18 -38.20
CA PHE A 439 21.83 -6.97 -38.18
C PHE A 439 22.12 -6.40 -39.57
N ASN A 440 22.11 -7.26 -40.60
CA ASN A 440 22.26 -6.87 -42.01
C ASN A 440 20.93 -6.53 -42.70
N GLU A 441 19.80 -6.69 -42.01
CA GLU A 441 18.49 -6.39 -42.56
C GLU A 441 18.21 -4.88 -42.50
N PRO A 442 17.37 -4.35 -43.41
CA PRO A 442 16.86 -2.98 -43.29
C PRO A 442 16.19 -2.74 -41.93
N PRO A 443 16.21 -1.52 -41.36
CA PRO A 443 15.66 -1.23 -40.02
C PRO A 443 14.23 -1.75 -39.79
N ILE A 444 13.35 -1.68 -40.80
CA ILE A 444 11.96 -2.19 -40.73
C ILE A 444 11.85 -3.73 -40.63
N ASN A 445 12.94 -4.44 -40.89
CA ASN A 445 13.03 -5.90 -40.79
C ASN A 445 13.89 -6.32 -39.59
N GLN A 446 14.48 -5.39 -38.85
CA GLN A 446 15.25 -5.72 -37.66
C GLN A 446 14.32 -6.09 -36.50
N CYS A 447 14.80 -6.95 -35.60
CA CYS A 447 14.03 -7.36 -34.42
C CYS A 447 13.92 -6.27 -33.35
N VAL A 448 14.67 -5.18 -33.48
CA VAL A 448 14.54 -3.98 -32.67
C VAL A 448 14.25 -2.84 -33.63
N GLN A 449 13.10 -2.20 -33.48
CA GLN A 449 12.62 -1.15 -34.37
C GLN A 449 12.33 0.10 -33.57
N ASP A 450 12.71 1.25 -34.11
CA ASP A 450 12.36 2.54 -33.53
C ASP A 450 11.17 3.12 -34.27
N LYS A 451 10.15 3.49 -33.51
CA LYS A 451 9.03 4.29 -33.99
C LYS A 451 9.07 5.64 -33.30
N LEU A 452 9.03 6.69 -34.10
CA LEU A 452 8.94 8.06 -33.59
C LEU A 452 7.52 8.31 -33.11
N THR A 453 7.39 8.89 -31.92
CA THR A 453 6.13 9.38 -31.36
C THR A 453 6.31 10.82 -30.89
N THR A 454 5.20 11.50 -30.63
CA THR A 454 5.17 12.83 -30.02
C THR A 454 4.31 12.72 -28.78
N PHE A 455 4.90 12.95 -27.61
CA PHE A 455 4.14 13.05 -26.39
C PHE A 455 3.21 14.25 -26.41
N LEU A 456 1.94 14.03 -26.09
CA LEU A 456 0.93 15.05 -25.90
C LEU A 456 0.60 15.16 -24.40
N THR A 457 0.54 16.38 -23.89
CA THR A 457 -0.08 16.69 -22.60
C THR A 457 -1.57 16.36 -22.63
N TRP A 458 -2.19 16.24 -21.46
CA TRP A 458 -3.62 15.95 -21.40
C TRP A 458 -4.48 17.04 -22.04
N GLU A 459 -4.07 18.30 -21.88
CA GLU A 459 -4.69 19.46 -22.51
C GLU A 459 -4.57 19.38 -24.04
N GLU A 460 -3.43 18.96 -24.56
CA GLU A 460 -3.25 18.76 -26.01
C GLU A 460 -4.09 17.60 -26.55
N VAL A 461 -4.23 16.49 -25.79
CA VAL A 461 -5.14 15.40 -26.16
C VAL A 461 -6.59 15.90 -26.21
N LYS A 462 -7.03 16.68 -25.21
CA LYS A 462 -8.37 17.31 -25.24
C LYS A 462 -8.56 18.27 -26.41
N CYS A 463 -7.54 19.05 -26.75
CA CYS A 463 -7.57 19.93 -27.92
C CYS A 463 -7.58 19.17 -29.25
N LYS A 464 -6.93 17.99 -29.29
CA LYS A 464 -6.93 17.10 -30.46
C LYS A 464 -8.27 16.40 -30.66
N TYR A 465 -9.00 16.15 -29.57
CA TYR A 465 -10.27 15.42 -29.53
C TYR A 465 -11.37 16.21 -28.79
N PRO A 466 -11.67 17.47 -29.18
CA PRO A 466 -12.56 18.35 -28.41
C PRO A 466 -14.02 17.88 -28.35
N GLU A 467 -14.43 17.02 -29.27
CA GLU A 467 -15.76 16.42 -29.35
C GLU A 467 -15.94 15.17 -28.48
N PHE A 468 -14.86 14.61 -27.91
CA PHE A 468 -14.89 13.35 -27.18
C PHE A 468 -14.73 13.56 -25.67
N ASP A 469 -15.64 12.98 -24.90
CA ASP A 469 -15.52 12.87 -23.45
C ASP A 469 -14.75 11.59 -23.11
N LEU A 470 -13.43 11.71 -23.08
CA LEU A 470 -12.52 10.57 -23.05
C LEU A 470 -12.34 9.97 -21.66
N GLU A 471 -12.45 10.72 -20.56
CA GLU A 471 -12.19 10.17 -19.22
C GLU A 471 -13.27 9.15 -18.82
N GLY A 472 -12.87 7.91 -18.58
CA GLY A 472 -13.78 6.81 -18.24
C GLY A 472 -14.51 6.18 -19.45
N ALA A 473 -14.26 6.67 -20.67
CA ALA A 473 -14.85 6.12 -21.88
C ALA A 473 -14.35 4.71 -22.19
N GLY A 474 -15.19 3.93 -22.86
CA GLY A 474 -14.78 2.66 -23.47
C GLY A 474 -14.12 2.91 -24.83
N ILE A 475 -13.13 2.10 -25.19
CA ILE A 475 -12.55 2.08 -26.54
C ILE A 475 -12.80 0.68 -27.10
N SER A 476 -13.31 0.55 -28.33
CA SER A 476 -13.62 -0.76 -28.92
C SER A 476 -13.59 -0.72 -30.45
N CYS A 477 -12.89 -1.66 -31.08
CA CYS A 477 -13.05 -1.92 -32.52
C CYS A 477 -14.26 -2.80 -32.85
N ALA A 478 -14.88 -3.44 -31.85
CA ALA A 478 -16.07 -4.26 -32.11
C ALA A 478 -17.19 -3.42 -32.76
N PRO A 479 -17.90 -3.97 -33.77
CA PRO A 479 -19.03 -3.28 -34.39
C PRO A 479 -20.12 -2.97 -33.35
N ARG A 480 -20.89 -1.90 -33.57
CA ARG A 480 -21.84 -1.36 -32.56
C ARG A 480 -22.79 -2.41 -31.97
N GLY A 481 -23.23 -3.39 -32.75
CA GLY A 481 -24.12 -4.47 -32.29
C GLY A 481 -23.45 -5.54 -31.41
N HIS A 482 -22.12 -5.62 -31.41
CA HIS A 482 -21.33 -6.61 -30.65
C HIS A 482 -20.55 -5.99 -29.48
N ARG A 483 -20.57 -4.66 -29.33
CA ARG A 483 -19.84 -3.97 -28.26
C ARG A 483 -20.34 -4.42 -26.90
N VAL A 484 -19.41 -4.53 -25.96
CA VAL A 484 -19.72 -4.77 -24.55
C VAL A 484 -20.50 -3.60 -24.00
N MET A 485 -21.54 -3.91 -23.24
CA MET A 485 -22.32 -2.91 -22.53
C MET A 485 -21.72 -2.67 -21.14
N PRO A 486 -21.69 -1.42 -20.65
CA PRO A 486 -21.21 -1.12 -19.32
C PRO A 486 -22.07 -1.86 -18.29
N VAL A 487 -21.43 -2.41 -17.26
CA VAL A 487 -22.12 -3.02 -16.13
C VAL A 487 -22.77 -1.89 -15.32
N PRO A 488 -24.06 -1.99 -14.96
CA PRO A 488 -24.69 -1.04 -14.06
C PRO A 488 -23.88 -0.99 -12.76
N PRO A 489 -23.52 0.19 -12.24
CA PRO A 489 -22.75 0.27 -11.02
C PRO A 489 -23.55 -0.37 -9.87
N PRO A 490 -22.90 -1.07 -8.93
CA PRO A 490 -23.55 -1.43 -7.68
C PRO A 490 -24.08 -0.14 -7.02
N GLN A 491 -25.22 -0.20 -6.34
CA GLN A 491 -25.77 0.94 -5.64
C GLN A 491 -24.80 1.36 -4.52
N ILE A 492 -23.99 2.38 -4.78
CA ILE A 492 -23.06 2.93 -3.79
C ILE A 492 -23.82 3.95 -2.97
N HIS A 493 -23.87 3.72 -1.66
CA HIS A 493 -24.40 4.68 -0.71
C HIS A 493 -23.29 5.66 -0.29
N ASN A 494 -23.57 6.94 -0.34
CA ASN A 494 -22.80 7.99 0.31
C ASN A 494 -22.71 7.72 1.82
N LYS A 495 -21.80 8.42 2.51
CA LYS A 495 -21.63 8.30 3.97
C LYS A 495 -22.91 8.59 4.77
N ASP A 496 -23.84 9.34 4.20
CA ASP A 496 -25.16 9.67 4.76
C ASP A 496 -26.27 8.65 4.41
N GLY A 497 -25.94 7.59 3.65
CA GLY A 497 -26.88 6.56 3.21
C GLY A 497 -27.60 6.87 1.89
N SER A 498 -27.44 8.06 1.30
CA SER A 498 -28.03 8.40 0.00
C SER A 498 -27.35 7.65 -1.15
N ILE A 499 -28.09 7.27 -2.19
CA ILE A 499 -27.49 6.61 -3.37
C ILE A 499 -26.72 7.67 -4.17
N LYS A 500 -25.45 7.41 -4.44
CA LYS A 500 -24.60 8.25 -5.28
C LYS A 500 -25.09 8.13 -6.73
N GLU A 501 -25.71 9.18 -7.26
CA GLU A 501 -26.08 9.24 -8.67
C GLU A 501 -24.81 9.23 -9.52
N HIS A 502 -24.56 8.11 -10.17
CA HIS A 502 -23.51 8.01 -11.16
C HIS A 502 -24.09 8.28 -12.54
N LYS A 503 -23.59 9.31 -13.22
CA LYS A 503 -23.85 9.50 -14.64
C LYS A 503 -23.19 8.33 -15.38
N PRO A 504 -23.94 7.42 -16.02
CA PRO A 504 -23.33 6.29 -16.69
C PRO A 504 -22.46 6.83 -17.84
N ILE A 505 -21.17 6.53 -17.80
CA ILE A 505 -20.26 6.83 -18.90
C ILE A 505 -20.50 5.74 -19.94
N THR A 506 -21.27 6.07 -20.99
CA THR A 506 -21.70 5.12 -22.02
C THR A 506 -20.97 5.27 -23.35
N ASN A 507 -20.09 6.26 -23.48
CA ASN A 507 -19.43 6.53 -24.75
C ASN A 507 -18.38 5.45 -25.04
N ILE A 508 -18.50 4.85 -26.23
CA ILE A 508 -17.53 3.91 -26.76
C ILE A 508 -16.99 4.44 -28.08
N TYR A 509 -15.70 4.74 -28.12
CA TYR A 509 -15.00 5.27 -29.29
C TYR A 509 -14.20 4.18 -30.02
N HIS A 510 -14.04 4.35 -31.33
CA HIS A 510 -13.23 3.49 -32.17
C HIS A 510 -11.78 4.00 -32.22
N PRO A 511 -10.76 3.18 -31.90
CA PRO A 511 -9.40 3.67 -31.74
C PRO A 511 -8.77 4.19 -33.04
N ILE A 512 -9.19 3.70 -34.20
CA ILE A 512 -8.66 4.13 -35.51
C ILE A 512 -9.52 5.25 -36.10
N ASP A 513 -10.79 4.96 -36.35
CA ASP A 513 -11.73 5.88 -36.98
C ASP A 513 -12.00 7.17 -36.17
N ASP A 514 -12.15 7.07 -34.83
CA ASP A 514 -12.43 8.24 -33.99
C ASP A 514 -11.13 8.86 -33.45
N LEU A 515 -10.20 8.02 -32.99
CA LEU A 515 -9.01 8.50 -32.27
C LEU A 515 -7.72 8.51 -33.10
N HIS A 516 -7.71 7.92 -34.30
CA HIS A 516 -6.56 7.90 -35.20
C HIS A 516 -5.27 7.39 -34.54
N LEU A 517 -5.38 6.37 -33.69
CA LEU A 517 -4.23 5.78 -33.01
C LEU A 517 -3.39 4.94 -33.99
N MET A 518 -2.07 5.00 -33.85
CA MET A 518 -1.14 4.14 -34.58
C MET A 518 -1.20 2.72 -34.03
N ILE A 519 -1.49 1.75 -34.90
CA ILE A 519 -1.42 0.33 -34.52
C ILE A 519 0.04 -0.15 -34.51
N ILE A 520 0.39 -0.85 -33.42
CA ILE A 520 1.65 -1.57 -33.27
C ILE A 520 1.32 -3.06 -33.15
N GLU A 521 1.81 -3.84 -34.09
CA GLU A 521 1.57 -5.28 -34.17
C GLU A 521 2.87 -6.08 -34.28
N ALA A 522 2.76 -7.37 -33.93
CA ALA A 522 3.86 -8.30 -34.06
C ALA A 522 4.14 -8.60 -35.54
N ASN A 523 5.42 -8.59 -35.94
CA ASN A 523 5.83 -9.12 -37.23
C ASN A 523 6.28 -10.59 -37.04
N GLN A 524 5.47 -11.53 -37.51
CA GLN A 524 5.72 -12.95 -37.30
C GLN A 524 6.97 -13.46 -38.03
N GLU A 525 7.34 -12.88 -39.18
CA GLU A 525 8.58 -13.23 -39.88
C GLU A 525 9.81 -12.86 -39.05
N ILE A 526 9.79 -11.67 -38.43
CA ILE A 526 10.84 -11.21 -37.52
C ILE A 526 10.91 -12.11 -36.28
N ILE A 527 9.77 -12.48 -35.69
CA ILE A 527 9.74 -13.39 -34.54
C ILE A 527 10.26 -14.78 -34.93
N ASN A 528 9.85 -15.34 -36.06
CA ASN A 528 10.31 -16.64 -36.53
C ASN A 528 11.83 -16.65 -36.80
N ARG A 529 12.37 -15.55 -37.35
CA ARG A 529 13.81 -15.43 -37.65
C ARG A 529 14.66 -15.14 -36.41
N CYS A 530 14.21 -14.22 -35.56
CA CYS A 530 15.02 -13.63 -34.50
C CYS A 530 14.62 -14.10 -33.10
N GLY A 531 13.53 -14.86 -32.97
CA GLY A 531 12.93 -15.29 -31.71
C GLY A 531 12.16 -14.19 -30.98
N ARG A 532 12.15 -12.95 -31.49
CA ARG A 532 11.50 -11.80 -30.84
C ARG A 532 11.25 -10.64 -31.79
N HIS A 533 10.37 -9.73 -31.36
CA HIS A 533 10.18 -8.43 -32.00
C HIS A 533 9.99 -7.34 -30.93
N ILE A 534 10.86 -6.33 -30.95
CA ILE A 534 10.87 -5.21 -30.00
C ILE A 534 10.61 -3.92 -30.79
N VAL A 535 9.64 -3.14 -30.35
CA VAL A 535 9.34 -1.81 -30.86
C VAL A 535 9.62 -0.80 -29.76
N ARG A 536 10.53 0.14 -30.01
CA ARG A 536 10.88 1.24 -29.12
C ARG A 536 10.17 2.51 -29.58
N LEU A 537 9.52 3.19 -28.65
CA LEU A 537 8.82 4.45 -28.89
C LEU A 537 9.73 5.61 -28.48
N ILE A 538 10.32 6.25 -29.49
CA ILE A 538 11.28 7.33 -29.30
C ILE A 538 10.55 8.65 -29.49
N ASP A 539 10.70 9.54 -28.52
CA ASP A 539 10.18 10.90 -28.62
C ASP A 539 10.86 11.66 -29.76
N SER A 540 10.06 12.20 -30.68
CA SER A 540 10.57 12.90 -31.86
C SER A 540 11.29 14.21 -31.52
N GLN A 541 11.05 14.79 -30.34
CA GLN A 541 11.64 16.08 -29.94
C GLN A 541 12.89 15.91 -29.07
N THR A 542 12.84 15.00 -28.10
CA THR A 542 13.88 14.79 -27.09
C THR A 542 14.79 13.61 -27.40
N ASN A 543 14.42 12.77 -28.37
CA ASN A 543 15.09 11.51 -28.71
C ASN A 543 15.22 10.55 -27.50
N GLN A 544 14.35 10.69 -26.51
CA GLN A 544 14.28 9.80 -25.34
C GLN A 544 13.34 8.63 -25.63
N LEU A 545 13.66 7.47 -25.06
CA LEU A 545 12.77 6.31 -25.07
C LEU A 545 11.63 6.57 -24.07
N HIS A 546 10.41 6.73 -24.57
CA HIS A 546 9.21 6.85 -23.73
C HIS A 546 8.74 5.48 -23.27
N ASP A 547 8.56 4.58 -24.24
CA ASP A 547 7.97 3.26 -24.04
C ASP A 547 8.60 2.20 -24.94
N PHE A 548 8.43 0.92 -24.60
CA PHE A 548 8.72 -0.19 -25.49
C PHE A 548 7.63 -1.25 -25.48
N ILE A 549 7.55 -2.00 -26.58
CA ILE A 549 6.73 -3.19 -26.75
C ILE A 549 7.65 -4.33 -27.13
N TYR A 550 7.52 -5.47 -26.47
CA TYR A 550 8.32 -6.67 -26.66
C TYR A 550 7.38 -7.86 -26.90
N PHE A 551 7.24 -8.23 -28.16
CA PHE A 551 6.51 -9.42 -28.59
C PHE A 551 7.40 -10.67 -28.49
N ASN A 552 6.80 -11.77 -28.03
CA ASN A 552 7.49 -13.02 -27.69
C ASN A 552 8.58 -12.80 -26.62
N ALA A 553 8.20 -12.12 -25.53
CA ALA A 553 9.12 -11.60 -24.52
C ALA A 553 9.77 -12.68 -23.63
N PHE A 554 9.09 -13.81 -23.42
CA PHE A 554 9.49 -14.87 -22.51
C PHE A 554 9.74 -16.17 -23.28
N PRO A 555 10.72 -16.99 -22.87
CA PRO A 555 10.83 -18.38 -23.34
C PRO A 555 9.56 -19.18 -22.99
N VAL A 556 9.16 -20.12 -23.85
CA VAL A 556 7.91 -20.88 -23.72
C VAL A 556 7.76 -21.52 -22.33
N ASP A 557 8.79 -22.21 -21.84
CA ASP A 557 8.75 -22.87 -20.53
C ASP A 557 8.66 -21.90 -19.34
N ILE A 558 9.10 -20.66 -19.53
CA ILE A 558 8.95 -19.59 -18.52
C ILE A 558 7.53 -19.05 -18.60
N LEU A 559 7.01 -18.80 -19.81
CA LEU A 559 5.64 -18.36 -20.03
C LEU A 559 4.62 -19.34 -19.45
N ASP A 560 4.78 -20.64 -19.69
CA ASP A 560 3.89 -21.69 -19.17
C ASP A 560 3.87 -21.68 -17.64
N SER A 561 5.05 -21.53 -17.02
CA SER A 561 5.15 -21.37 -15.57
C SER A 561 4.44 -20.11 -15.09
N MET A 562 4.60 -18.97 -15.78
CA MET A 562 3.95 -17.71 -15.40
C MET A 562 2.42 -17.78 -15.54
N VAL A 563 1.91 -18.47 -16.57
CA VAL A 563 0.47 -18.71 -16.76
C VAL A 563 -0.09 -19.57 -15.61
N THR A 564 0.58 -20.68 -15.30
CA THR A 564 0.23 -21.56 -14.19
C THR A 564 0.24 -20.81 -12.85
N ASN A 565 1.25 -19.96 -12.63
CA ASN A 565 1.36 -19.14 -11.43
C ASN A 565 0.20 -18.13 -11.36
N ASN A 566 -0.14 -17.48 -12.48
CA ASN A 566 -1.24 -16.52 -12.53
C ASN A 566 -2.59 -17.16 -12.17
N GLU A 567 -2.87 -18.38 -12.63
CA GLU A 567 -4.08 -19.13 -12.27
C GLU A 567 -4.15 -19.39 -10.76
N LYS A 568 -3.05 -19.85 -10.14
CA LYS A 568 -2.97 -20.03 -8.68
C LYS A 568 -3.19 -18.72 -7.93
N ASP A 569 -2.53 -17.65 -8.38
CA ASP A 569 -2.58 -16.33 -7.75
C ASP A 569 -3.99 -15.73 -7.83
N SER A 570 -4.69 -15.94 -8.95
CA SER A 570 -6.07 -15.50 -9.17
C SER A 570 -7.06 -16.16 -8.20
N GLY A 571 -6.72 -17.29 -7.57
CA GLY A 571 -7.53 -17.89 -6.51
C GLY A 571 -7.39 -17.19 -5.16
N VAL A 572 -6.35 -16.39 -4.97
CA VAL A 572 -6.02 -15.79 -3.68
C VAL A 572 -6.65 -14.40 -3.57
N LYS A 573 -7.76 -14.31 -2.83
CA LYS A 573 -8.50 -13.05 -2.60
C LYS A 573 -7.62 -11.89 -2.12
N ALA A 574 -6.54 -12.17 -1.39
CA ALA A 574 -5.60 -11.14 -0.94
C ALA A 574 -4.88 -10.45 -2.12
N LEU A 575 -4.56 -11.21 -3.17
CA LEU A 575 -3.83 -10.74 -4.35
C LEU A 575 -4.76 -10.14 -5.40
N ASN A 576 -6.03 -10.57 -5.41
CA ASN A 576 -7.06 -9.97 -6.25
C ASN A 576 -7.52 -8.63 -5.71
N ARG A 577 -7.42 -7.59 -6.55
CA ARG A 577 -7.87 -6.24 -6.18
C ARG A 577 -9.39 -6.14 -6.16
N GLU A 578 -9.94 -5.51 -5.13
CA GLU A 578 -11.20 -4.77 -5.26
C GLU A 578 -10.95 -3.58 -6.21
N ARG A 579 -11.65 -3.55 -7.34
CA ARG A 579 -11.47 -2.54 -8.38
C ARG A 579 -12.05 -1.20 -7.92
N SER A 580 -11.39 -0.09 -8.26
CA SER A 580 -11.91 1.26 -7.93
C SER A 580 -13.27 1.49 -8.57
N GLU A 581 -14.11 2.35 -7.98
CA GLU A 581 -15.45 2.70 -8.50
C GLU A 581 -15.45 3.03 -10.01
N LYS A 582 -14.48 3.81 -10.49
CA LYS A 582 -14.35 4.18 -11.92
C LYS A 582 -14.14 2.99 -12.85
N MET A 583 -13.55 1.90 -12.35
CA MET A 583 -13.29 0.67 -13.10
C MET A 583 -14.50 -0.27 -13.13
N LEU A 584 -15.46 -0.13 -12.19
CA LEU A 584 -16.59 -1.07 -12.07
C LEU A 584 -17.48 -1.14 -13.32
N TYR A 585 -17.57 -0.05 -14.10
CA TYR A 585 -18.43 0.00 -15.30
C TYR A 585 -17.96 -0.92 -16.43
N TRP A 586 -16.66 -1.05 -16.62
CA TRP A 586 -16.09 -1.69 -17.82
C TRP A 586 -15.18 -2.87 -17.50
N SER A 587 -14.72 -2.98 -16.25
CA SER A 587 -13.61 -3.89 -15.96
C SER A 587 -14.12 -5.31 -15.72
N ARG A 588 -13.86 -6.20 -16.68
CA ARG A 588 -13.89 -7.67 -16.56
C ARG A 588 -12.48 -8.28 -16.79
N GLY A 589 -12.34 -9.60 -16.70
CA GLY A 589 -11.03 -10.32 -16.81
C GLY A 589 -10.16 -10.22 -15.55
N ASP A 590 -8.90 -10.66 -15.61
CA ASP A 590 -7.98 -10.67 -14.47
C ASP A 590 -6.73 -9.83 -14.71
N MET A 591 -6.36 -9.04 -13.71
CA MET A 591 -5.09 -8.32 -13.64
C MET A 591 -4.49 -8.57 -12.26
N VAL A 592 -3.42 -9.35 -12.24
CA VAL A 592 -2.68 -9.67 -11.03
C VAL A 592 -1.47 -8.77 -10.98
N SER A 593 -1.45 -7.84 -10.03
CA SER A 593 -0.26 -7.02 -9.78
C SER A 593 0.84 -7.87 -9.14
N ILE A 594 2.04 -7.78 -9.69
CA ILE A 594 3.28 -8.32 -9.12
C ILE A 594 4.10 -7.12 -8.65
N GLY A 595 4.68 -7.20 -7.44
CA GLY A 595 5.51 -6.11 -6.91
C GLY A 595 4.86 -5.34 -5.76
N SER A 596 5.50 -4.25 -5.36
CA SER A 596 5.03 -3.39 -4.27
C SER A 596 3.80 -2.62 -4.72
N ARG A 597 2.87 -2.44 -3.79
CA ARG A 597 1.66 -1.68 -3.99
C ARG A 597 1.94 -0.18 -3.97
N ILE A 598 1.97 0.54 -5.09
CA ILE A 598 1.63 1.97 -5.03
C ILE A 598 0.17 2.03 -4.56
N PRO A 599 -0.12 2.64 -3.39
CA PRO A 599 -1.50 2.77 -2.94
C PRO A 599 -2.27 3.62 -3.95
N LYS A 600 -3.31 3.03 -4.56
CA LYS A 600 -4.31 3.77 -5.32
C LYS A 600 -5.04 4.72 -4.37
N GLY A 601 -4.73 6.03 -4.42
CA GLY A 601 -5.46 7.03 -3.63
C GLY A 601 -5.39 6.81 -2.12
N GLY A 602 -4.30 6.21 -1.62
CA GLY A 602 -4.01 6.26 -0.19
C GLY A 602 -3.71 7.71 0.20
N ALA A 603 -4.21 8.16 1.34
CA ALA A 603 -3.90 9.51 1.83
C ALA A 603 -2.37 9.74 1.79
N LYS A 604 -1.92 10.95 1.40
CA LYS A 604 -0.50 11.35 1.43
C LYS A 604 0.16 10.79 2.70
N GLY A 605 1.00 9.77 2.57
CA GLY A 605 1.73 9.15 3.68
C GLY A 605 1.23 7.81 4.22
N THR A 606 0.33 7.11 3.52
CA THR A 606 0.27 5.64 3.65
C THR A 606 1.47 5.03 2.93
N SER A 607 2.35 4.36 3.66
CA SER A 607 3.42 3.56 3.09
C SER A 607 2.86 2.31 2.38
N TYR A 608 3.70 1.71 1.55
CA TYR A 608 3.44 0.48 0.80
C TYR A 608 3.11 -0.68 1.75
N ASP A 609 1.84 -1.09 1.79
CA ASP A 609 1.38 -2.23 2.59
C ASP A 609 1.52 -3.55 1.82
N THR A 610 1.73 -4.64 2.55
CA THR A 610 1.58 -6.01 2.03
C THR A 610 0.14 -6.26 1.60
N TYR A 611 -0.12 -7.17 0.65
CA TYR A 611 -1.51 -7.41 0.27
C TYR A 611 -2.26 -8.04 1.44
N ARG A 612 -3.45 -7.50 1.69
CA ARG A 612 -4.30 -7.85 2.83
C ARG A 612 -4.64 -9.34 2.80
N GLY A 613 -4.09 -10.13 3.74
CA GLY A 613 -4.34 -11.57 3.83
C GLY A 613 -3.26 -12.45 3.21
N MET A 614 -2.15 -11.88 2.74
CA MET A 614 -0.95 -12.67 2.46
C MET A 614 -0.34 -13.12 3.79
N VAL A 615 -0.31 -14.42 4.03
CA VAL A 615 0.33 -15.02 5.21
C VAL A 615 1.37 -16.00 4.72
N ALA A 616 2.63 -15.85 5.12
CA ALA A 616 3.73 -16.69 4.66
C ALA A 616 4.07 -17.82 5.64
N THR A 617 3.06 -18.43 6.28
CA THR A 617 3.28 -19.43 7.35
C THR A 617 3.15 -20.88 6.90
N SER A 618 2.67 -21.12 5.67
CA SER A 618 2.51 -22.46 5.10
C SER A 618 3.45 -22.66 3.92
N LYS A 619 3.73 -23.91 3.59
CA LYS A 619 4.54 -24.25 2.41
C LYS A 619 3.91 -23.67 1.14
N GLU A 620 2.60 -23.83 0.99
CA GLU A 620 1.83 -23.40 -0.19
C GLU A 620 1.93 -21.89 -0.38
N THR A 621 1.68 -21.12 0.69
CA THR A 621 1.74 -19.66 0.60
C THR A 621 3.16 -19.13 0.43
N ILE A 622 4.18 -19.80 0.98
CA ILE A 622 5.59 -19.46 0.72
C ILE A 622 5.94 -19.73 -0.74
N CYS A 623 5.60 -20.91 -1.27
CA CYS A 623 5.84 -21.22 -2.69
C CYS A 623 5.16 -20.20 -3.61
N LEU A 624 3.92 -19.82 -3.32
CA LEU A 624 3.19 -18.78 -4.06
C LEU A 624 3.96 -17.44 -4.09
N LEU A 625 4.51 -17.01 -2.96
CA LEU A 625 5.34 -15.80 -2.89
C LEU A 625 6.58 -15.91 -3.78
N PHE A 626 7.24 -17.06 -3.76
CA PHE A 626 8.40 -17.30 -4.63
C PHE A 626 8.02 -17.40 -6.11
N ASP A 627 6.82 -17.91 -6.45
CA ASP A 627 6.27 -17.88 -7.80
C ASP A 627 6.15 -16.42 -8.29
N HIS A 628 5.57 -15.54 -7.48
CA HIS A 628 5.53 -14.10 -7.77
C HIS A 628 6.92 -13.48 -7.95
N ALA A 629 7.90 -13.85 -7.11
CA ALA A 629 9.26 -13.34 -7.22
C ALA A 629 9.93 -13.78 -8.54
N ARG A 630 9.72 -15.03 -8.97
CA ARG A 630 10.24 -15.54 -10.24
C ARG A 630 9.61 -14.84 -11.43
N ASP A 631 8.29 -14.66 -11.43
CA ASP A 631 7.57 -13.97 -12.49
C ASP A 631 8.00 -12.50 -12.59
N SER A 632 8.15 -11.83 -11.44
CA SER A 632 8.70 -10.47 -11.36
C SER A 632 10.09 -10.41 -11.98
N LEU A 633 10.97 -11.35 -11.64
CA LEU A 633 12.31 -11.42 -12.22
C LEU A 633 12.26 -11.58 -13.74
N ALA A 634 11.44 -12.50 -14.25
CA ALA A 634 11.34 -12.74 -15.68
C ALA A 634 10.96 -11.47 -16.45
N ILE A 635 9.96 -10.74 -15.95
CA ILE A 635 9.54 -9.47 -16.52
C ILE A 635 10.65 -8.43 -16.47
N LEU A 636 11.34 -8.29 -15.34
CA LEU A 636 12.43 -7.32 -15.18
C LEU A 636 13.66 -7.64 -16.02
N GLU A 637 14.03 -8.91 -16.17
CA GLU A 637 15.17 -9.32 -17.00
C GLU A 637 14.85 -9.14 -18.49
N SER A 638 13.62 -9.45 -18.92
CA SER A 638 13.15 -9.16 -20.28
C SER A 638 13.13 -7.66 -20.56
N ALA A 639 12.60 -6.84 -19.64
CA ALA A 639 12.62 -5.38 -19.76
C ALA A 639 14.04 -4.81 -19.73
N ARG A 640 14.94 -5.33 -18.89
CA ARG A 640 16.34 -4.87 -18.80
C ARG A 640 17.09 -5.09 -20.10
N SER A 641 16.72 -6.12 -20.85
CA SER A 641 17.23 -6.39 -22.19
C SER A 641 16.77 -5.39 -23.25
N VAL A 642 15.91 -4.42 -22.90
CA VAL A 642 15.43 -3.35 -23.78
C VAL A 642 15.83 -1.99 -23.20
N ASP A 643 15.47 -1.74 -21.94
CA ASP A 643 15.76 -0.51 -21.21
C ASP A 643 16.21 -0.78 -19.76
N SER A 644 17.53 -0.88 -19.59
CA SER A 644 18.16 -1.01 -18.27
C SER A 644 17.96 0.21 -17.36
N THR A 645 17.76 1.39 -17.94
CA THR A 645 17.56 2.64 -17.19
C THR A 645 16.18 2.63 -16.54
N LEU A 646 15.14 2.26 -17.30
CA LEU A 646 13.80 2.06 -16.75
C LEU A 646 13.81 1.05 -15.61
N VAL A 647 14.43 -0.13 -15.80
CA VAL A 647 14.48 -1.15 -14.74
C VAL A 647 15.21 -0.65 -13.50
N SER A 648 16.23 0.18 -13.65
CA SER A 648 16.94 0.81 -12.53
C SER A 648 16.06 1.83 -11.82
N LYS A 649 15.32 2.68 -12.56
CA LYS A 649 14.34 3.62 -12.00
C LYS A 649 13.23 2.88 -11.24
N LEU A 650 12.69 1.81 -11.81
CA LEU A 650 11.68 0.97 -11.16
C LEU A 650 12.18 0.40 -9.84
N LYS A 651 13.42 -0.10 -9.80
CA LYS A 651 14.07 -0.56 -8.56
C LYS A 651 14.26 0.58 -7.56
N GLU A 652 14.67 1.76 -8.02
CA GLU A 652 14.88 2.92 -7.15
C GLU A 652 13.59 3.36 -6.46
N VAL A 653 12.52 3.56 -7.24
CA VAL A 653 11.20 3.98 -6.74
C VAL A 653 10.63 2.96 -5.74
N SER A 654 11.04 1.69 -5.86
CA SER A 654 10.59 0.61 -4.98
C SER A 654 11.39 0.44 -3.67
N LYS A 655 12.53 1.14 -3.49
CA LYS A 655 13.43 0.94 -2.34
C LYS A 655 12.75 1.15 -1.01
N GLU A 656 11.85 2.13 -0.96
CA GLU A 656 11.15 2.53 0.25
C GLU A 656 9.86 1.72 0.50
N CYS A 657 9.62 0.66 -0.28
CA CYS A 657 8.39 -0.10 -0.25
C CYS A 657 8.57 -1.45 0.48
N ASN A 658 7.52 -1.98 1.12
CA ASN A 658 7.48 -3.41 1.43
C ASN A 658 7.36 -4.20 0.11
N ARG A 659 8.48 -4.75 -0.34
CA ARG A 659 8.60 -5.39 -1.65
C ARG A 659 7.90 -6.73 -1.69
N LEU A 660 6.93 -6.87 -2.60
CA LEU A 660 6.58 -8.18 -3.11
C LEU A 660 7.55 -8.55 -4.24
N GLY A 661 8.21 -9.70 -4.13
CA GLY A 661 9.28 -10.08 -5.06
C GLY A 661 10.57 -9.27 -4.85
N ILE A 662 11.36 -9.09 -5.92
CA ILE A 662 12.75 -8.60 -5.81
C ILE A 662 12.86 -7.09 -5.89
N SER A 663 12.04 -6.47 -6.74
CA SER A 663 12.21 -5.06 -7.09
C SER A 663 11.00 -4.23 -6.76
N GLY A 664 9.95 -4.78 -6.16
CA GLY A 664 8.77 -4.02 -5.78
C GLY A 664 8.13 -3.15 -6.88
N ALA A 665 8.44 -3.38 -8.16
CA ALA A 665 8.06 -2.49 -9.25
C ALA A 665 6.58 -2.69 -9.57
N ASN A 666 5.92 -1.67 -10.13
CA ASN A 666 4.56 -1.81 -10.66
C ASN A 666 4.58 -2.72 -11.89
N ILE A 667 4.44 -4.01 -11.65
CA ILE A 667 4.43 -5.04 -12.68
C ILE A 667 3.03 -5.66 -12.70
N TYR A 668 2.52 -5.95 -13.88
CA TYR A 668 1.19 -6.55 -14.03
C TYR A 668 1.25 -7.76 -14.96
N ARG A 669 0.52 -8.82 -14.57
CA ARG A 669 0.12 -9.89 -15.49
C ARG A 669 -1.35 -9.68 -15.80
N CYS A 670 -1.68 -9.73 -17.08
CA CYS A 670 -3.05 -9.58 -17.55
C CYS A 670 -3.50 -10.85 -18.27
N GLN A 671 -4.75 -11.25 -17.99
CA GLN A 671 -5.52 -12.23 -18.75
C GLN A 671 -6.87 -11.59 -19.09
N ASN A 672 -7.05 -11.24 -20.37
CA ASN A 672 -8.28 -10.59 -20.87
C ASN A 672 -8.73 -9.37 -20.03
N TYR A 673 -7.77 -8.64 -19.46
CA TYR A 673 -8.01 -7.50 -18.59
C TYR A 673 -8.66 -6.35 -19.36
N GLN A 674 -9.68 -5.75 -18.75
CA GLN A 674 -10.39 -4.61 -19.31
C GLN A 674 -10.27 -3.41 -18.38
N ALA A 675 -9.91 -2.27 -18.96
CA ALA A 675 -9.94 -0.97 -18.32
C ALA A 675 -10.45 0.09 -19.30
N PRO A 676 -11.30 1.03 -18.83
CA PRO A 676 -11.64 2.21 -19.62
C PRO A 676 -10.43 3.14 -19.76
N VAL A 677 -10.61 4.22 -20.51
CA VAL A 677 -9.66 5.32 -20.55
C VAL A 677 -9.51 5.95 -19.15
N HIS A 678 -8.32 5.91 -18.58
CA HIS A 678 -8.03 6.49 -17.27
C HIS A 678 -6.54 6.86 -17.14
N ASN A 679 -6.22 7.55 -16.06
CA ASN A 679 -4.86 7.70 -15.57
C ASN A 679 -4.83 7.46 -14.05
N GLU A 680 -3.64 7.29 -13.51
CA GLU A 680 -3.39 7.15 -12.08
C GLU A 680 -2.64 8.40 -11.57
N ILE A 681 -3.04 8.95 -10.42
CA ILE A 681 -2.50 10.22 -9.89
C ILE A 681 -1.14 10.02 -9.20
N ASP A 682 -0.96 8.87 -8.54
CA ASP A 682 0.23 8.57 -7.71
C ASP A 682 1.25 7.69 -8.47
N ALA A 683 1.19 7.72 -9.78
CA ALA A 683 1.68 6.66 -10.63
C ALA A 683 3.11 6.91 -11.15
N SER A 684 3.86 5.83 -11.31
CA SER A 684 5.18 5.82 -11.93
C SER A 684 5.14 5.00 -13.22
N GLN A 685 6.23 5.02 -14.00
CA GLN A 685 6.41 4.04 -15.07
C GLN A 685 6.25 2.62 -14.52
N GLY A 686 5.62 1.75 -15.30
CA GLY A 686 5.35 0.35 -14.96
C GLY A 686 5.62 -0.58 -16.12
N LEU A 687 5.52 -1.88 -15.85
CA LEU A 687 5.62 -2.95 -16.85
C LEU A 687 4.35 -3.78 -16.82
N CYS A 688 3.85 -4.16 -17.98
CA CYS A 688 2.68 -5.04 -18.08
C CYS A 688 2.96 -6.17 -19.07
N ALA A 689 2.53 -7.37 -18.73
CA ALA A 689 2.69 -8.58 -19.53
C ALA A 689 1.33 -9.23 -19.80
N GLN A 690 1.00 -9.39 -21.07
CA GLN A 690 -0.11 -10.23 -21.52
C GLN A 690 0.41 -11.66 -21.62
N LEU A 691 0.08 -12.49 -20.62
CA LEU A 691 0.55 -13.88 -20.60
C LEU A 691 -0.26 -14.74 -21.56
N TRP A 692 -1.57 -14.55 -21.55
CA TRP A 692 -2.51 -15.32 -22.35
C TRP A 692 -3.57 -14.40 -22.95
N HIS A 693 -3.93 -14.63 -24.22
CA HIS A 693 -4.87 -13.83 -24.98
C HIS A 693 -5.79 -14.75 -25.78
N LYS A 694 -7.10 -14.46 -25.76
CA LYS A 694 -8.11 -15.22 -26.51
C LYS A 694 -9.07 -14.29 -27.25
N GLY A 695 -8.53 -13.24 -27.87
CA GLY A 695 -9.27 -12.17 -28.57
C GLY A 695 -9.54 -12.45 -30.02
N LYS A 696 -10.61 -11.82 -30.53
CA LYS A 696 -10.80 -11.63 -31.96
C LYS A 696 -9.79 -10.62 -32.49
N ASP A 697 -8.91 -11.12 -33.34
CA ASP A 697 -7.81 -10.38 -33.93
C ASP A 697 -8.29 -9.19 -34.76
N GLU A 698 -9.37 -9.37 -35.51
CA GLU A 698 -10.00 -8.34 -36.34
C GLU A 698 -10.58 -7.18 -35.54
N TRP A 699 -10.88 -7.39 -34.26
CA TRP A 699 -11.40 -6.37 -33.35
C TRP A 699 -10.35 -5.87 -32.36
N LEU A 700 -9.10 -6.31 -32.50
CA LEU A 700 -7.97 -5.92 -31.65
C LEU A 700 -8.29 -6.07 -30.15
N GLU A 701 -9.09 -7.07 -29.79
CA GLU A 701 -9.64 -7.20 -28.43
C GLU A 701 -8.50 -7.31 -27.41
N TRP A 702 -8.67 -6.62 -26.28
CA TRP A 702 -7.68 -6.52 -25.20
C TRP A 702 -6.35 -5.84 -25.57
N GLY A 703 -6.31 -5.17 -26.72
CA GLY A 703 -5.18 -4.31 -27.10
C GLY A 703 -4.96 -3.19 -26.08
N PHE A 704 -3.72 -2.85 -25.78
CA PHE A 704 -3.40 -1.75 -24.85
C PHE A 704 -3.20 -0.45 -25.61
N PHE A 705 -3.79 0.66 -25.17
CA PHE A 705 -3.59 1.96 -25.80
C PHE A 705 -3.05 3.01 -24.84
N ASN A 706 -2.32 3.97 -25.40
CA ASN A 706 -1.91 5.19 -24.72
C ASN A 706 -2.28 6.39 -25.59
N LEU A 707 -3.22 7.22 -25.14
CA LEU A 707 -3.75 8.34 -25.91
C LEU A 707 -2.74 9.49 -26.03
N GLN A 708 -1.90 9.69 -25.01
CA GLN A 708 -0.90 10.75 -24.99
C GLN A 708 0.30 10.45 -25.89
N LEU A 709 0.59 9.16 -26.13
CA LEU A 709 1.61 8.73 -27.08
C LEU A 709 1.02 8.28 -28.44
N GLY A 710 -0.31 8.33 -28.58
CA GLY A 710 -1.03 8.12 -29.84
C GLY A 710 -0.94 6.71 -30.42
N TYR A 711 -0.83 5.67 -29.59
CA TYR A 711 -0.70 4.29 -30.08
C TYR A 711 -1.72 3.31 -29.48
N LEU A 712 -1.97 2.23 -30.21
CA LEU A 712 -2.67 1.02 -29.79
C LEU A 712 -1.78 -0.19 -30.11
N ILE A 713 -1.50 -1.01 -29.10
CA ILE A 713 -0.80 -2.28 -29.24
C ILE A 713 -1.85 -3.35 -29.55
N LYS A 714 -1.70 -4.07 -30.67
CA LYS A 714 -2.37 -5.35 -30.88
C LYS A 714 -1.68 -6.38 -29.97
N THR A 715 -2.16 -6.51 -28.74
CA THR A 715 -1.59 -7.45 -27.77
C THR A 715 -1.87 -8.88 -28.23
N GLN A 716 -0.97 -9.78 -27.85
CA GLN A 716 -1.08 -11.22 -28.07
C GLN A 716 -0.48 -11.91 -26.84
N SER A 717 -0.63 -13.23 -26.73
CA SER A 717 0.09 -13.99 -25.70
C SER A 717 1.59 -13.72 -25.80
N ASN A 718 2.26 -13.64 -24.65
CA ASN A 718 3.70 -13.36 -24.56
C ASN A 718 4.12 -11.96 -25.03
N THR A 719 3.30 -10.94 -24.77
CA THR A 719 3.64 -9.53 -25.03
C THR A 719 3.93 -8.80 -23.73
N LEU A 720 5.09 -8.13 -23.66
CA LEU A 720 5.51 -7.27 -22.56
C LEU A 720 5.61 -5.83 -23.05
N TRP A 721 5.14 -4.86 -22.28
CA TRP A 721 5.32 -3.44 -22.60
C TRP A 721 5.60 -2.60 -21.36
N SER A 722 6.27 -1.47 -21.55
CA SER A 722 6.30 -0.40 -20.56
C SER A 722 5.17 0.59 -20.81
N PHE A 723 4.76 1.28 -19.76
CA PHE A 723 3.87 2.42 -19.86
C PHE A 723 4.07 3.34 -18.66
N ASP A 724 3.77 4.63 -18.83
CA ASP A 724 3.60 5.54 -17.71
C ASP A 724 2.13 5.56 -17.29
N SER A 725 1.86 5.16 -16.05
CA SER A 725 0.48 5.06 -15.54
C SER A 725 -0.15 6.43 -15.24
N SER A 726 0.64 7.50 -15.22
CA SER A 726 0.14 8.88 -15.17
C SER A 726 -0.44 9.35 -16.52
N HIS A 727 -0.12 8.63 -17.61
CA HIS A 727 -0.67 8.93 -18.92
C HIS A 727 -2.10 8.42 -19.06
N MET A 728 -2.87 9.00 -19.97
CA MET A 728 -4.21 8.50 -20.33
C MET A 728 -4.10 7.22 -21.15
N HIS A 729 -4.48 6.09 -20.54
CA HIS A 729 -4.34 4.75 -21.11
C HIS A 729 -5.56 3.87 -20.79
N GLY A 730 -5.59 2.68 -21.36
CA GLY A 730 -6.63 1.70 -21.13
C GLY A 730 -6.48 0.49 -22.05
N THR A 731 -7.54 -0.30 -22.14
CA THR A 731 -7.57 -1.47 -23.04
C THR A 731 -8.71 -1.35 -24.02
N ASN A 732 -8.49 -1.75 -25.27
CA ASN A 732 -9.52 -1.93 -26.26
C ASN A 732 -10.46 -3.06 -25.79
N LEU A 733 -11.70 -2.69 -25.48
CA LEU A 733 -12.71 -3.55 -24.92
C LEU A 733 -13.03 -4.68 -25.91
N PRO A 734 -13.27 -5.89 -25.41
CA PRO A 734 -13.72 -6.99 -26.26
C PRO A 734 -15.16 -6.75 -26.71
N SER A 735 -15.65 -7.69 -27.50
CA SER A 735 -17.06 -7.87 -27.79
C SER A 735 -17.80 -8.64 -26.69
N GLN A 736 -19.12 -8.53 -26.70
CA GLN A 736 -20.00 -9.27 -25.81
C GLN A 736 -19.84 -10.79 -25.96
N GLU A 737 -19.57 -11.27 -27.18
CA GLU A 737 -19.38 -12.69 -27.49
C GLU A 737 -18.11 -13.24 -26.83
N SER A 738 -16.98 -12.54 -26.99
CA SER A 738 -15.71 -12.95 -26.42
C SER A 738 -15.77 -13.00 -24.88
N LEU A 739 -16.53 -12.10 -24.25
CA LEU A 739 -16.77 -12.13 -22.80
C LEU A 739 -17.53 -13.36 -22.30
N ILE A 740 -18.52 -13.84 -23.05
CA ILE A 740 -19.32 -15.00 -22.64
C ILE A 740 -18.44 -16.26 -22.65
N THR A 741 -17.63 -16.41 -23.69
CA THR A 741 -16.74 -17.57 -23.85
C THR A 741 -15.57 -17.59 -22.86
N SER A 742 -15.11 -16.42 -22.39
CA SER A 742 -14.05 -16.35 -21.37
C SER A 742 -14.54 -16.76 -19.98
N ASN A 743 -15.80 -16.44 -19.63
CA ASN A 743 -16.35 -16.70 -18.30
C ASN A 743 -16.74 -18.17 -18.07
N GLN A 744 -17.13 -18.91 -19.12
CA GLN A 744 -17.51 -20.32 -19.01
C GLN A 744 -16.35 -21.26 -18.63
N TRP A 745 -15.10 -20.83 -18.87
CA TRP A 745 -13.93 -21.67 -18.62
C TRP A 745 -13.55 -21.75 -17.13
N HIS A 746 -13.64 -20.62 -16.40
CA HIS A 746 -13.36 -20.61 -14.95
C HIS A 746 -14.33 -21.49 -14.13
N TRP A 747 -15.51 -21.79 -14.66
CA TRP A 747 -16.51 -22.65 -14.00
C TRP A 747 -16.35 -24.14 -14.33
N ASN A 748 -15.81 -24.49 -15.50
CA ASN A 748 -15.75 -25.88 -15.94
C ASN A 748 -14.54 -26.67 -15.40
N GLU A 749 -13.52 -26.01 -14.84
CA GLU A 749 -12.39 -26.71 -14.18
C GLU A 749 -12.52 -26.76 -12.65
N SER A 750 -13.49 -26.07 -12.05
CA SER A 750 -13.73 -26.09 -10.60
C SER A 750 -14.84 -27.06 -10.16
N SER A 751 -15.42 -27.83 -11.09
CA SER A 751 -16.55 -28.74 -10.84
C SER A 751 -16.20 -30.22 -10.72
N ASP A 752 -14.95 -30.56 -10.39
CA ASP A 752 -14.58 -31.92 -9.94
C ASP A 752 -15.04 -32.23 -8.49
N ASN A 753 -15.88 -31.38 -7.89
CA ASN A 753 -16.68 -31.75 -6.72
C ASN A 753 -18.05 -32.25 -7.18
N GLU A 754 -18.21 -33.57 -7.24
CA GLU A 754 -19.40 -34.33 -7.65
C GLU A 754 -20.69 -34.10 -6.82
N GLU A 755 -20.77 -33.10 -5.92
CA GLU A 755 -21.90 -32.99 -4.98
C GLU A 755 -22.95 -31.91 -5.28
N ASP A 756 -22.80 -31.02 -6.27
CA ASP A 756 -23.75 -29.92 -6.50
C ASP A 756 -24.34 -29.83 -7.93
N MET A 757 -24.71 -30.97 -8.53
CA MET A 757 -25.58 -30.99 -9.72
C MET A 757 -26.88 -31.77 -9.47
N GLU A 758 -27.77 -31.16 -8.67
CA GLU A 758 -29.15 -31.65 -8.56
C GLU A 758 -30.21 -30.56 -8.73
N ILE A 759 -29.96 -29.46 -9.47
CA ILE A 759 -31.03 -28.52 -9.86
C ILE A 759 -30.73 -27.85 -11.21
N VAL A 760 -30.87 -28.58 -12.32
CA VAL A 760 -31.35 -28.02 -13.62
C VAL A 760 -31.95 -29.19 -14.43
N ASN A 761 -33.24 -29.45 -14.25
CA ASN A 761 -34.02 -30.26 -15.18
C ASN A 761 -35.45 -29.72 -15.15
N GLU A 762 -35.74 -28.72 -15.96
CA GLU A 762 -37.07 -28.45 -16.52
C GLU A 762 -36.94 -27.38 -17.60
N LEU A 763 -37.63 -27.60 -18.74
CA LEU A 763 -37.67 -26.85 -20.00
C LEU A 763 -36.53 -27.20 -21.00
N GLU A 764 -36.78 -27.63 -22.23
CA GLU A 764 -38.00 -27.84 -22.99
C GLU A 764 -37.66 -28.72 -24.20
N GLU A 765 -38.61 -29.55 -24.61
CA GLU A 765 -38.56 -30.41 -25.79
C GLU A 765 -38.54 -29.58 -27.07
N GLY A 766 -37.67 -29.93 -28.03
CA GLY A 766 -37.61 -29.24 -29.32
C GLY A 766 -36.72 -29.95 -30.34
N GLU A 767 -37.32 -30.91 -31.04
CA GLU A 767 -37.02 -31.48 -32.36
C GLU A 767 -35.55 -31.62 -32.85
N VAL A 768 -35.19 -32.89 -33.00
CA VAL A 768 -33.99 -33.43 -33.64
C VAL A 768 -34.05 -33.22 -35.16
N ALA A 769 -33.02 -32.57 -35.73
CA ALA A 769 -32.66 -32.72 -37.13
C ALA A 769 -31.16 -33.04 -37.26
N ASP A 770 -30.93 -34.12 -37.97
CA ASP A 770 -29.74 -34.93 -38.17
C ASP A 770 -28.66 -34.24 -39.03
N SER A 771 -27.41 -34.20 -38.55
CA SER A 771 -26.21 -34.32 -39.40
C SER A 771 -24.94 -34.49 -38.55
N THR A 772 -24.53 -35.74 -38.37
CA THR A 772 -23.20 -36.14 -37.87
C THR A 772 -22.13 -36.12 -38.97
N GLU A 773 -21.02 -35.42 -38.72
CA GLU A 773 -19.67 -35.75 -39.23
C GLU A 773 -18.65 -35.07 -38.30
N GLY A 774 -18.01 -35.81 -37.38
CA GLY A 774 -16.61 -36.23 -37.51
C GLY A 774 -15.66 -35.20 -36.89
N ILE A 775 -15.07 -35.43 -35.72
CA ILE A 775 -13.70 -35.95 -35.56
C ILE A 775 -13.52 -36.44 -34.11
N LYS A 776 -13.12 -37.71 -33.97
CA LYS A 776 -12.67 -38.35 -32.72
C LYS A 776 -11.17 -38.10 -32.52
N PHE A 777 -10.76 -37.69 -31.31
CA PHE A 777 -9.44 -38.02 -30.79
C PHE A 777 -9.57 -38.68 -29.41
N SER A 778 -8.80 -39.76 -29.27
CA SER A 778 -8.88 -40.81 -28.26
C SER A 778 -8.12 -40.44 -26.99
N LEU A 779 -8.75 -40.62 -25.83
CA LEU A 779 -8.13 -40.57 -24.51
C LEU A 779 -8.52 -41.86 -23.76
N VAL A 780 -7.64 -42.86 -23.77
CA VAL A 780 -7.79 -44.07 -22.97
C VAL A 780 -6.43 -44.53 -22.46
N SER A 781 -6.36 -44.57 -21.12
CA SER A 781 -5.54 -45.43 -20.25
C SER A 781 -4.09 -45.06 -19.99
N LEU A 782 -3.81 -44.65 -18.74
CA LEU A 782 -3.04 -45.51 -17.82
C LEU A 782 -3.19 -45.05 -16.35
N VAL A 783 -4.01 -45.79 -15.61
CA VAL A 783 -3.93 -45.98 -14.15
C VAL A 783 -3.76 -47.48 -13.92
N LEU A 784 -2.95 -47.82 -12.91
CA LEU A 784 -2.56 -49.14 -12.37
C LEU A 784 -1.17 -49.64 -12.78
N GLY A 785 -0.22 -49.40 -11.86
CA GLY A 785 1.16 -49.87 -11.81
C GLY A 785 1.84 -49.31 -10.59
#